data_AF-A0A836K6L6-F1
#
_entry.id   AF-A0A836K6L6-F1
#
_cell.length_a   1.000
_cell.length_b   1.000
_cell.length_c   1.000
_cell.angle_alpha   90.00
_cell.angle_beta   90.00
_cell.angle_gamma   90.00
#
_symmetry.space_group_name_H-M   'P 1'
#
loop_
_entity.id
_entity.type
_entity.pdbx_description
1 polymer ?
#
loop_
_entity_poly.entity_id
_entity_poly.type
_entity_poly.pdbx_seq_one_letter_code
_entity_poly.pdbx_strand_id
1 'polypeptide(L)'
;MSYAQRGVLQGGATAGSGGLSAMDLQRINSVLEACGVADVHGSPHIYAHPESIHLISPKDLRFLVLHADVLATHKGLLYDVRALTGILWGMLQHAERGIEKVLRAIEGSGATAGEKVQSGCTGGTPSSSPSSAPAQAFTYTNTSRMYSAIFPHLVQVFRVTRLLRAYESTDARAEVRDARRIAQADVDVAARLAGRLTHLFLCEAGERAMSTLGEASALNVLATYTNVGHHLFRTTESALSSVMLLLSSLARRPGSDAGPILRYFHSSSAWKASALGLLLTESYGTAIQTVLFSLFQRRGEFDNCEEVAASLLLQRLASRPPYQWRTFRLLYFRVQDVGARDTYAAEDRQGSSAFGQLLIFRRVQRALQCCLTTEGPDGAAEIATVKALRRAVLLQVHRAWSASSTVSGSGPPSQQSSTDAMPPLLSYYQLLVLAALQGMPEADLTKDAELLRRAEQTNLTAEPEVLTPSFLRVLLACCYTVPAPTDAGGSHALLSTPSTLALYESLAKHVFQVHCCSSASGSADVNQLFATAALRLETLVDLCVWNAIHNTREDELERTEGAAVKENRAAVAEHPAMASTPRQARAAVAAPKAASRSLPPTPSTRTAWASDAAPMPSLPQSPTPSLTLFHLIRRDASLLFSGNEDVLQHTPEASPVGAKSFPYGFRSMTLTTVHLLFGALRTEDLYLHIPPTDMLPVLAQLFALRAFYPLSLSATEAERQAARRLLALMQRTLALLPQEMNAATVNQLLCRTLVPMSAAAAQVNQLQLALFEGYLRSMATASAANAVTDELMLQHWVDVAVPAITNRHSVALAHAGHDFLTAAFRAEKYVSPLFVPTYIALFIPTAEFSIAGSSVGQRSSYPPLPVSVIQHFARMVRTACHGIERCDSTALARLFENTGSEGDAATASSENAASTYMAKLSPSQRDALRKVTPTNAVLLVVSSLFDCLCVLWNSTPGYAKVAQDLFVAYFSGLCNLLQCTSTPVLQRVCASIEAIEVEHLRGSGSVQFQFLKYVNAVVDAVQGPSKVGIAEWFLKMNKRIQEQNYGKHSKL
;
A
#
# COMPACT_ATOMS: atom_id res chain seq x y z
N MET A 1 -13.19 -26.15 0.96
CA MET A 1 -11.87 -26.02 1.62
C MET A 1 -11.27 -24.60 1.56
N SER A 2 -11.90 -23.61 0.91
CA SER A 2 -11.32 -22.26 0.72
C SER A 2 -11.29 -21.35 1.96
N TYR A 3 -12.03 -21.64 3.02
CA TYR A 3 -12.01 -20.83 4.26
C TYR A 3 -10.82 -21.14 5.20
N ALA A 4 -10.24 -22.35 5.14
CA ALA A 4 -9.15 -22.76 6.04
C ALA A 4 -7.75 -22.33 5.52
N GLN A 5 -7.59 -22.12 4.21
CA GLN A 5 -6.37 -21.57 3.61
C GLN A 5 -6.17 -20.08 3.93
N ARG A 6 -7.25 -19.33 4.22
CA ARG A 6 -7.15 -17.91 4.62
C ARG A 6 -6.41 -17.69 5.94
N GLY A 7 -6.50 -18.63 6.88
CA GLY A 7 -5.84 -18.50 8.18
C GLY A 7 -4.32 -18.72 8.17
N VAL A 8 -3.75 -19.21 7.06
CA VAL A 8 -2.29 -19.43 6.94
C VAL A 8 -1.59 -18.21 6.32
N LEU A 9 -2.31 -17.42 5.52
CA LEU A 9 -1.77 -16.20 4.89
C LEU A 9 -1.72 -14.98 5.84
N GLN A 10 -2.41 -15.02 6.97
CA GLN A 10 -2.35 -14.02 8.04
C GLN A 10 -1.37 -14.47 9.14
N GLY A 11 -0.08 -14.47 8.84
CA GLY A 11 0.95 -14.56 9.86
C GLY A 11 1.16 -13.20 10.53
N GLY A 12 0.74 -13.08 11.80
CA GLY A 12 1.27 -12.06 12.72
C GLY A 12 0.35 -10.92 13.16
N ALA A 13 -0.98 -11.10 13.14
CA ALA A 13 -1.82 -10.33 14.05
C ALA A 13 -2.00 -11.19 15.30
N THR A 14 -1.57 -10.71 16.48
CA THR A 14 -2.05 -11.22 17.75
C THR A 14 -3.57 -11.30 17.64
N ALA A 15 -4.10 -12.52 17.52
CA ALA A 15 -5.53 -12.73 17.50
C ALA A 15 -6.05 -12.23 18.84
N GLY A 16 -6.52 -10.97 18.85
CA GLY A 16 -7.24 -10.42 19.98
C GLY A 16 -8.31 -11.43 20.34
N SER A 17 -8.34 -11.82 21.62
CA SER A 17 -9.22 -12.84 22.16
C SER A 17 -10.66 -12.62 21.70
N GLY A 18 -11.04 -13.23 20.58
CA GLY A 18 -12.43 -13.32 20.18
C GLY A 18 -13.09 -14.17 21.25
N GLY A 19 -13.99 -13.56 22.04
CA GLY A 19 -14.74 -14.31 23.04
C GLY A 19 -15.44 -15.49 22.36
N LEU A 20 -15.12 -16.71 22.79
CA LEU A 20 -15.81 -17.90 22.30
C LEU A 20 -17.29 -17.79 22.65
N SER A 21 -18.15 -18.23 21.74
CA SER A 21 -19.55 -18.41 22.06
C SER A 21 -19.72 -19.55 23.08
N ALA A 22 -20.68 -19.42 24.00
CA ALA A 22 -21.00 -20.48 24.97
C ALA A 22 -21.36 -21.80 24.27
N MET A 23 -21.95 -21.73 23.07
CA MET A 23 -22.29 -22.87 22.22
C MET A 23 -21.05 -23.61 21.71
N ASP A 24 -19.99 -22.88 21.33
CA ASP A 24 -18.75 -23.50 20.86
C ASP A 24 -18.00 -24.19 22.01
N LEU A 25 -17.99 -23.58 23.21
CA LEU A 25 -17.42 -24.20 24.41
C LEU A 25 -18.18 -25.47 24.82
N GLN A 26 -19.51 -25.43 24.82
CA GLN A 26 -20.34 -26.61 25.09
C GLN A 26 -20.05 -27.73 24.08
N ARG A 27 -19.96 -27.40 22.80
CA ARG A 27 -19.63 -28.37 21.76
C ARG A 27 -18.22 -28.95 21.91
N ILE A 28 -17.24 -28.16 22.31
CA ILE A 28 -15.89 -28.64 22.62
C ILE A 28 -15.97 -29.66 23.76
N ASN A 29 -16.66 -29.34 24.86
CA ASN A 29 -16.82 -30.25 26.00
C ASN A 29 -17.53 -31.55 25.59
N SER A 30 -18.61 -31.49 24.81
CA SER A 30 -19.30 -32.69 24.33
C SER A 30 -18.40 -33.58 23.46
N VAL A 31 -17.52 -32.99 22.64
CA VAL A 31 -16.54 -33.75 21.86
C VAL A 31 -15.49 -34.39 22.77
N LEU A 32 -15.00 -33.68 23.79
CA LEU A 32 -14.02 -34.20 24.76
C LEU A 32 -14.62 -35.31 25.64
N GLU A 33 -15.87 -35.17 26.08
CA GLU A 33 -16.65 -36.20 26.78
C GLU A 33 -16.84 -37.44 25.90
N ALA A 34 -17.25 -37.25 24.65
CA ALA A 34 -17.40 -38.34 23.70
C ALA A 34 -16.08 -39.08 23.43
N CYS A 35 -14.94 -38.39 23.49
CA CYS A 35 -13.61 -39.01 23.37
C CYS A 35 -13.14 -39.70 24.66
N GLY A 36 -13.89 -39.62 25.75
CA GLY A 36 -13.50 -40.16 27.06
C GLY A 36 -12.34 -39.41 27.71
N VAL A 37 -12.13 -38.13 27.36
CA VAL A 37 -11.03 -37.30 27.90
C VAL A 37 -11.51 -36.17 28.81
N ALA A 38 -12.81 -36.09 29.10
CA ALA A 38 -13.38 -35.03 29.96
C ALA A 38 -13.06 -35.20 31.45
N ASP A 39 -12.93 -36.43 31.94
CA ASP A 39 -12.70 -36.72 33.36
C ASP A 39 -11.20 -36.85 33.69
N VAL A 40 -10.68 -35.92 34.48
CA VAL A 40 -9.31 -35.94 35.01
C VAL A 40 -9.23 -36.95 36.16
N HIS A 41 -9.34 -38.23 35.88
CA HIS A 41 -9.01 -39.27 36.85
C HIS A 41 -7.55 -39.67 36.66
N GLY A 42 -6.71 -39.33 37.65
CA GLY A 42 -5.28 -39.63 37.69
C GLY A 42 -4.96 -41.13 37.75
N SER A 43 -5.32 -41.88 36.71
CA SER A 43 -4.82 -43.23 36.50
C SER A 43 -3.48 -43.16 35.76
N PRO A 44 -2.39 -43.67 36.34
CA PRO A 44 -1.09 -43.75 35.66
C PRO A 44 -1.08 -44.75 34.49
N HIS A 45 -2.14 -45.55 34.31
CA HIS A 45 -2.25 -46.56 33.26
C HIS A 45 -3.62 -46.50 32.59
N ILE A 46 -3.74 -45.70 31.53
CA ILE A 46 -4.80 -45.90 30.54
C ILE A 46 -4.36 -47.06 29.65
N TYR A 47 -4.59 -48.29 30.11
CA TYR A 47 -5.03 -49.33 29.17
C TYR A 47 -6.45 -48.95 28.79
N ALA A 48 -6.60 -48.04 27.84
CA ALA A 48 -7.89 -47.83 27.20
C ALA A 48 -8.25 -49.16 26.57
N HIS A 49 -9.36 -49.77 27.01
CA HIS A 49 -9.97 -50.86 26.29
C HIS A 49 -10.13 -50.40 24.83
N PRO A 50 -9.58 -51.12 23.83
CA PRO A 50 -9.65 -50.70 22.42
C PRO A 50 -11.08 -50.46 21.92
N GLU A 51 -12.06 -51.01 22.64
CA GLU A 51 -13.48 -50.99 22.31
C GLU A 51 -14.24 -49.75 22.83
N SER A 52 -13.63 -48.94 23.71
CA SER A 52 -14.26 -47.74 24.30
C SER A 52 -13.65 -46.41 23.84
N ILE A 53 -12.67 -46.42 22.93
CA ILE A 53 -12.11 -45.18 22.34
C ILE A 53 -13.00 -44.77 21.17
N HIS A 54 -13.83 -43.74 21.37
CA HIS A 54 -14.55 -43.13 20.27
C HIS A 54 -13.55 -42.47 19.31
N LEU A 55 -13.41 -43.01 18.10
CA LEU A 55 -12.62 -42.39 17.04
C LEU A 55 -13.19 -41.00 16.72
N ILE A 56 -12.39 -39.96 16.93
CA ILE A 56 -12.80 -38.57 16.65
C ILE A 56 -13.30 -38.49 15.21
N SER A 57 -14.57 -38.14 15.03
CA SER A 57 -15.15 -38.07 13.68
C SER A 57 -14.42 -37.01 12.84
N PRO A 58 -14.36 -37.15 11.49
CA PRO A 58 -13.76 -36.12 10.65
C PRO A 58 -14.43 -34.75 10.78
N LYS A 59 -15.70 -34.68 11.21
CA LYS A 59 -16.39 -33.40 11.45
C LYS A 59 -15.93 -32.77 12.77
N ASP A 60 -15.78 -33.58 13.81
CA ASP A 60 -15.36 -33.10 15.14
C ASP A 60 -13.89 -32.74 15.13
N LEU A 61 -13.03 -33.53 14.48
CA LEU A 61 -11.63 -33.18 14.29
C LEU A 61 -11.46 -31.84 13.56
N ARG A 62 -12.29 -31.59 12.54
CA ARG A 62 -12.29 -30.29 11.84
C ARG A 62 -12.71 -29.16 12.77
N PHE A 63 -13.72 -29.38 13.61
CA PHE A 63 -14.21 -28.40 14.57
C PHE A 63 -13.15 -28.08 15.64
N LEU A 64 -12.48 -29.09 16.20
CA LEU A 64 -11.37 -28.91 17.14
C LEU A 64 -10.21 -28.13 16.51
N VAL A 65 -9.85 -28.41 15.25
CA VAL A 65 -8.79 -27.68 14.54
C VAL A 65 -9.09 -26.19 14.38
N LEU A 66 -10.35 -25.81 14.19
CA LEU A 66 -10.76 -24.40 14.14
C LEU A 66 -10.60 -23.69 15.48
N HIS A 67 -10.57 -24.46 16.58
CA HIS A 67 -10.45 -23.98 17.96
C HIS A 67 -9.16 -24.48 18.64
N ALA A 68 -8.12 -24.79 17.87
CA ALA A 68 -6.88 -25.38 18.37
C ALA A 68 -6.19 -24.49 19.42
N ASP A 69 -6.11 -23.18 19.15
CA ASP A 69 -5.51 -22.21 20.07
C ASP A 69 -6.30 -22.11 21.38
N VAL A 70 -7.63 -22.23 21.30
CA VAL A 70 -8.53 -22.22 22.46
C VAL A 70 -8.29 -23.44 23.33
N LEU A 71 -8.21 -24.63 22.73
CA LEU A 71 -7.92 -25.88 23.45
C LEU A 71 -6.59 -25.78 24.21
N ALA A 72 -5.60 -25.10 23.63
CA ALA A 72 -4.28 -24.90 24.24
C ALA A 72 -4.26 -23.84 25.35
N THR A 73 -4.98 -22.72 25.18
CA THR A 73 -4.82 -21.50 25.99
C THR A 73 -5.95 -21.26 27.01
N HIS A 74 -7.17 -21.76 26.76
CA HIS A 74 -8.35 -21.37 27.51
C HIS A 74 -8.45 -22.06 28.88
N LYS A 75 -8.24 -21.30 29.96
CA LYS A 75 -8.19 -21.79 31.36
C LYS A 75 -9.44 -22.54 31.84
N GLY A 76 -10.61 -22.23 31.27
CA GLY A 76 -11.89 -22.85 31.67
C GLY A 76 -12.16 -24.25 31.09
N LEU A 77 -11.29 -24.75 30.21
CA LEU A 77 -11.43 -26.11 29.65
C LEU A 77 -10.62 -27.10 30.49
N LEU A 78 -11.32 -28.06 31.10
CA LEU A 78 -10.74 -29.18 31.85
C LEU A 78 -10.88 -30.46 31.04
N TYR A 79 -9.76 -31.10 30.72
CA TYR A 79 -9.71 -32.39 30.01
C TYR A 79 -8.34 -33.06 30.21
N ASP A 80 -8.26 -34.37 30.05
CA ASP A 80 -7.01 -35.12 30.07
C ASP A 80 -6.22 -34.90 28.76
N VAL A 81 -5.30 -33.95 28.81
CA VAL A 81 -4.38 -33.62 27.71
C VAL A 81 -3.51 -34.82 27.31
N ARG A 82 -3.14 -35.71 28.25
CA ARG A 82 -2.31 -36.89 27.95
C ARG A 82 -3.08 -37.88 27.10
N ALA A 83 -4.31 -38.18 27.49
CA ALA A 83 -5.19 -39.07 26.74
C ALA A 83 -5.49 -38.50 25.35
N LEU A 84 -5.83 -37.21 25.25
CA LEU A 84 -6.14 -36.58 23.97
C LEU A 84 -4.92 -36.53 23.03
N THR A 85 -3.73 -36.16 23.53
CA THR A 85 -2.50 -36.22 22.72
C THR A 85 -2.15 -37.66 22.33
N GLY A 86 -2.42 -38.65 23.20
CA GLY A 86 -2.33 -40.09 22.89
C GLY A 86 -3.13 -40.47 21.65
N ILE A 87 -4.41 -40.08 21.64
CA ILE A 87 -5.33 -40.30 20.52
C ILE A 87 -4.80 -39.60 19.26
N LEU A 88 -4.38 -38.33 19.35
CA LEU A 88 -3.86 -37.56 18.21
C LEU A 88 -2.60 -38.20 17.61
N TRP A 89 -1.62 -38.60 18.42
CA TRP A 89 -0.42 -39.29 17.94
C TRP A 89 -0.76 -40.67 17.34
N GLY A 90 -1.71 -41.40 17.91
CA GLY A 90 -2.23 -42.65 17.33
C GLY A 90 -2.89 -42.44 15.96
N MET A 91 -3.68 -41.37 15.81
CA MET A 91 -4.26 -40.96 14.53
C MET A 91 -3.17 -40.58 13.52
N LEU A 92 -2.08 -39.92 13.94
CA LEU A 92 -0.98 -39.57 13.06
C LEU A 92 -0.21 -40.81 12.58
N GLN A 93 0.08 -41.75 13.48
CA GLN A 93 0.72 -43.04 13.16
C GLN A 93 -0.15 -43.88 12.22
N HIS A 94 -1.47 -43.91 12.43
CA HIS A 94 -2.39 -44.60 11.55
C HIS A 94 -2.36 -44.01 10.13
N ALA A 95 -2.38 -42.68 10.02
CA ALA A 95 -2.30 -42.00 8.73
C ALA A 95 -0.94 -42.22 8.04
N GLU A 96 0.17 -42.25 8.79
CA GLU A 96 1.51 -42.54 8.25
C GLU A 96 1.59 -43.94 7.65
N ARG A 97 1.10 -44.97 8.35
CA ARG A 97 1.01 -46.34 7.82
C ARG A 97 0.08 -46.43 6.62
N GLY A 98 -1.02 -45.68 6.62
CA GLY A 98 -1.96 -45.60 5.49
C GLY A 98 -1.28 -45.05 4.24
N ILE A 99 -0.58 -43.91 4.37
CA ILE A 99 0.19 -43.30 3.29
C ILE A 99 1.30 -44.24 2.80
N GLU A 100 2.02 -44.90 3.71
CA GLU A 100 3.05 -45.90 3.36
C GLU A 100 2.48 -47.07 2.55
N LYS A 101 1.38 -47.67 3.00
CA LYS A 101 0.74 -48.78 2.30
C LYS A 101 0.35 -48.39 0.88
N VAL A 102 -0.20 -47.18 0.72
CA VAL A 102 -0.54 -46.66 -0.61
C VAL A 102 0.74 -46.50 -1.43
N LEU A 103 1.76 -45.79 -0.94
CA LEU A 103 3.02 -45.57 -1.68
C LEU A 103 3.70 -46.88 -2.11
N ARG A 104 3.81 -47.88 -1.23
CA ARG A 104 4.40 -49.19 -1.55
C ARG A 104 3.59 -49.95 -2.60
N ALA A 105 2.26 -49.83 -2.60
CA ALA A 105 1.42 -50.46 -3.62
C ALA A 105 1.68 -49.86 -5.01
N ILE A 106 2.05 -48.57 -5.08
CA ILE A 106 2.42 -47.90 -6.33
C ILE A 106 3.77 -48.42 -6.84
N GLU A 107 4.76 -48.50 -5.96
CA GLU A 107 6.11 -48.98 -6.29
C GLU A 107 6.09 -50.47 -6.71
N GLY A 108 5.33 -51.31 -6.02
CA GLY A 108 5.23 -52.75 -6.31
C GLY A 108 4.51 -53.08 -7.61
N SER A 109 3.55 -52.25 -8.05
CA SER A 109 2.80 -52.47 -9.29
C SER A 109 3.64 -52.21 -10.55
N GLY A 110 4.67 -51.35 -10.46
CA GLY A 110 5.60 -51.06 -11.56
C GLY A 110 6.62 -52.17 -11.84
N ALA A 111 6.98 -52.97 -10.83
CA ALA A 111 7.95 -54.05 -10.97
C ALA A 111 7.37 -55.29 -11.68
N THR A 112 6.09 -55.61 -11.44
CA THR A 112 5.43 -56.79 -12.02
C THR A 112 5.07 -56.67 -13.51
N ALA A 113 5.15 -55.47 -14.09
CA ALA A 113 4.93 -55.25 -15.52
C ALA A 113 6.20 -55.54 -16.37
N GLY A 114 7.40 -55.44 -15.77
CA GLY A 114 8.68 -55.66 -16.46
C GLY A 114 9.00 -57.14 -16.74
N GLU A 115 8.50 -58.07 -15.93
CA GLU A 115 8.81 -59.50 -16.08
C GLU A 115 8.04 -60.20 -17.21
N LYS A 116 7.01 -59.58 -17.80
CA LYS A 116 6.21 -60.20 -18.87
C LYS A 116 6.66 -59.90 -20.31
N VAL A 117 7.76 -59.17 -20.50
CA VAL A 117 8.28 -58.84 -21.85
C VAL A 117 9.51 -59.69 -22.24
N GLN A 118 10.03 -60.54 -21.35
CA GLN A 118 11.12 -61.48 -21.65
C GLN A 118 10.73 -62.93 -21.36
N SER A 119 9.84 -63.51 -22.17
CA SER A 119 9.83 -64.96 -22.41
C SER A 119 8.96 -65.30 -23.61
N GLY A 120 9.52 -65.17 -24.81
CA GLY A 120 8.98 -65.80 -26.00
C GLY A 120 9.42 -67.27 -26.10
N CYS A 121 8.52 -68.10 -26.64
CA CYS A 121 8.73 -69.43 -27.22
C CYS A 121 8.92 -70.63 -26.26
N THR A 122 7.90 -71.48 -26.15
CA THR A 122 7.77 -72.77 -26.88
C THR A 122 6.46 -73.47 -26.44
N GLY A 123 5.92 -74.35 -27.29
CA GLY A 123 4.50 -74.73 -27.32
C GLY A 123 4.09 -75.91 -26.43
N GLY A 124 2.80 -76.25 -26.47
CA GLY A 124 2.25 -77.43 -25.80
C GLY A 124 0.77 -77.31 -25.40
N THR A 125 -0.07 -78.17 -25.95
CA THR A 125 -1.54 -78.28 -25.91
C THR A 125 -2.14 -78.82 -24.57
N PRO A 126 -3.48 -78.87 -24.39
CA PRO A 126 -4.17 -78.71 -23.09
C PRO A 126 -4.64 -80.01 -22.42
N SER A 127 -4.89 -80.00 -21.09
CA SER A 127 -6.14 -80.51 -20.46
C SER A 127 -6.06 -80.70 -18.92
N SER A 128 -7.23 -80.55 -18.30
CA SER A 128 -7.69 -81.02 -16.98
C SER A 128 -7.42 -80.18 -15.70
N SER A 129 -8.48 -79.46 -15.33
CA SER A 129 -8.85 -78.92 -14.00
C SER A 129 -9.04 -80.06 -12.94
N PRO A 130 -9.26 -79.81 -11.60
CA PRO A 130 -9.75 -78.56 -10.99
C PRO A 130 -9.24 -78.17 -9.56
N SER A 131 -9.59 -76.91 -9.22
CA SER A 131 -9.94 -76.37 -7.89
C SER A 131 -8.85 -75.95 -6.90
N SER A 132 -8.67 -74.63 -6.73
CA SER A 132 -9.29 -73.90 -5.60
C SER A 132 -8.94 -72.40 -5.61
N ALA A 133 -9.96 -71.58 -5.35
CA ALA A 133 -9.98 -70.15 -4.97
C ALA A 133 -9.39 -69.10 -5.95
N PRO A 134 -10.18 -68.10 -6.38
CA PRO A 134 -9.64 -66.99 -7.17
C PRO A 134 -8.88 -66.04 -6.23
N ALA A 135 -7.55 -66.15 -6.21
CA ALA A 135 -6.72 -65.01 -5.87
C ALA A 135 -6.97 -63.95 -6.95
N GLN A 136 -7.80 -62.96 -6.63
CA GLN A 136 -8.01 -61.80 -7.50
C GLN A 136 -6.67 -61.09 -7.70
N ALA A 137 -6.03 -61.39 -8.82
CA ALA A 137 -4.94 -60.60 -9.37
C ALA A 137 -5.49 -59.21 -9.70
N PHE A 138 -5.25 -58.25 -8.80
CA PHE A 138 -5.58 -56.85 -9.00
C PHE A 138 -4.59 -56.22 -9.99
N THR A 139 -4.99 -56.13 -11.25
CA THR A 139 -4.33 -55.30 -12.26
C THR A 139 -4.70 -53.82 -12.01
N TYR A 140 -3.73 -53.01 -11.56
CA TYR A 140 -3.89 -51.58 -11.28
C TYR A 140 -3.85 -50.74 -12.56
N THR A 141 -5.00 -50.25 -13.02
CA THR A 141 -5.11 -49.25 -14.10
C THR A 141 -5.84 -47.97 -13.66
N ASN A 142 -5.82 -47.58 -12.38
CA ASN A 142 -6.76 -46.57 -11.88
C ASN A 142 -6.14 -45.53 -10.91
N THR A 143 -5.50 -44.49 -11.45
CA THR A 143 -5.00 -43.30 -10.70
C THR A 143 -6.07 -42.66 -9.80
N SER A 144 -7.34 -42.67 -10.24
CA SER A 144 -8.49 -42.19 -9.47
C SER A 144 -8.70 -42.94 -8.13
N ARG A 145 -8.45 -44.26 -8.10
CA ARG A 145 -8.56 -45.07 -6.87
C ARG A 145 -7.40 -44.84 -5.90
N MET A 146 -6.22 -44.50 -6.42
CA MET A 146 -5.06 -44.17 -5.58
C MET A 146 -5.27 -42.83 -4.88
N TYR A 147 -5.76 -41.83 -5.61
CA TYR A 147 -6.06 -40.51 -5.06
C TYR A 147 -7.16 -40.55 -4.00
N SER A 148 -8.21 -41.35 -4.18
CA SER A 148 -9.26 -41.52 -3.16
C SER A 148 -8.79 -42.26 -1.91
N ALA A 149 -7.79 -43.15 -2.03
CA ALA A 149 -7.22 -43.88 -0.90
C ALA A 149 -6.31 -43.01 -0.01
N ILE A 150 -5.51 -42.11 -0.61
CA ILE A 150 -4.52 -41.31 0.13
C ILE A 150 -5.09 -40.01 0.70
N PHE A 151 -6.07 -39.40 0.04
CA PHE A 151 -6.63 -38.09 0.40
C PHE A 151 -7.16 -38.02 1.86
N PRO A 152 -7.92 -39.01 2.38
CA PRO A 152 -8.40 -38.97 3.78
C PRO A 152 -7.24 -38.90 4.79
N HIS A 153 -6.16 -39.64 4.52
CA HIS A 153 -4.97 -39.64 5.37
C HIS A 153 -4.25 -38.30 5.36
N LEU A 154 -4.09 -37.64 4.20
CA LEU A 154 -3.48 -36.32 4.14
C LEU A 154 -4.29 -35.25 4.90
N VAL A 155 -5.62 -35.28 4.76
CA VAL A 155 -6.51 -34.37 5.50
C VAL A 155 -6.41 -34.61 7.01
N GLN A 156 -6.32 -35.87 7.43
CA GLN A 156 -6.11 -36.24 8.82
C GLN A 156 -4.75 -35.74 9.34
N VAL A 157 -3.67 -35.95 8.59
CA VAL A 157 -2.33 -35.45 8.93
C VAL A 157 -2.35 -33.93 9.12
N PHE A 158 -2.87 -33.17 8.16
CA PHE A 158 -2.97 -31.72 8.24
C PHE A 158 -3.70 -31.26 9.52
N ARG A 159 -4.84 -31.88 9.83
CA ARG A 159 -5.67 -31.53 10.97
C ARG A 159 -4.99 -31.87 12.31
N VAL A 160 -4.49 -33.08 12.44
CA VAL A 160 -3.86 -33.57 13.68
C VAL A 160 -2.59 -32.77 13.97
N THR A 161 -1.74 -32.53 12.97
CA THR A 161 -0.48 -31.79 13.15
C THR A 161 -0.71 -30.33 13.55
N ARG A 162 -1.78 -29.70 13.04
CA ARG A 162 -2.19 -28.35 13.44
C ARG A 162 -2.62 -28.29 14.91
N LEU A 163 -3.36 -29.28 15.41
CA LEU A 163 -3.73 -29.38 16.83
C LEU A 163 -2.50 -29.60 17.71
N LEU A 164 -1.66 -30.58 17.35
CA LEU A 164 -0.43 -30.88 18.11
C LEU A 164 0.49 -29.65 18.17
N ARG A 165 0.62 -28.89 17.07
CA ARG A 165 1.41 -27.67 17.05
C ARG A 165 0.88 -26.59 18.00
N ALA A 166 -0.44 -26.43 18.12
CA ALA A 166 -1.02 -25.48 19.07
C ALA A 166 -0.65 -25.82 20.52
N TYR A 167 -0.52 -27.10 20.85
CA TYR A 167 -0.09 -27.54 22.19
C TYR A 167 1.40 -27.32 22.44
N GLU A 168 2.21 -27.22 21.38
CA GLU A 168 3.63 -26.84 21.45
C GLU A 168 3.86 -25.31 21.40
N SER A 169 2.79 -24.50 21.36
CA SER A 169 2.89 -23.04 21.36
C SER A 169 3.42 -22.51 22.70
N THR A 170 4.13 -21.39 22.68
CA THR A 170 4.56 -20.67 23.88
C THR A 170 3.39 -20.13 24.71
N ASP A 171 2.25 -19.90 24.05
CA ASP A 171 1.03 -19.37 24.65
C ASP A 171 0.14 -20.46 25.26
N ALA A 172 0.47 -21.73 25.04
CA ALA A 172 -0.25 -22.86 25.62
C ALA A 172 -0.10 -22.86 27.16
N ARG A 173 -1.16 -23.28 27.86
CA ARG A 173 -1.13 -23.42 29.32
C ARG A 173 -0.03 -24.40 29.74
N ALA A 174 0.62 -24.14 30.87
CA ALA A 174 1.70 -24.99 31.40
C ALA A 174 1.27 -26.46 31.51
N GLU A 175 0.06 -26.73 31.99
CA GLU A 175 -0.51 -28.09 32.05
C GLU A 175 -0.55 -28.77 30.68
N VAL A 176 -0.86 -28.04 29.59
CA VAL A 176 -0.93 -28.59 28.23
C VAL A 176 0.48 -28.87 27.70
N ARG A 177 1.41 -27.94 27.92
CA ARG A 177 2.80 -28.05 27.49
C ARG A 177 3.54 -29.18 28.23
N ASP A 178 3.31 -29.28 29.53
CA ASP A 178 4.01 -30.17 30.46
C ASP A 178 3.28 -31.53 30.61
N ALA A 179 2.05 -31.66 30.09
CA ALA A 179 1.22 -32.86 30.24
C ALA A 179 1.89 -34.14 29.74
N ARG A 180 2.75 -34.15 28.70
CA ARG A 180 3.30 -35.42 28.20
C ARG A 180 4.79 -35.35 27.86
N ARG A 181 5.51 -36.42 28.24
CA ARG A 181 6.80 -36.80 27.65
C ARG A 181 6.54 -37.24 26.21
N ILE A 182 6.71 -36.36 25.23
CA ILE A 182 6.77 -36.77 23.82
C ILE A 182 7.89 -37.80 23.71
N ALA A 183 7.54 -39.02 23.27
CA ALA A 183 8.52 -40.08 23.16
C ALA A 183 9.40 -39.82 21.94
N GLN A 184 10.63 -40.32 21.94
CA GLN A 184 11.48 -40.28 20.74
C GLN A 184 10.77 -40.91 19.54
N ALA A 185 9.97 -41.96 19.78
CA ALA A 185 9.16 -42.60 18.76
C ALA A 185 8.17 -41.63 18.07
N ASP A 186 7.63 -40.63 18.76
CA ASP A 186 6.72 -39.63 18.19
C ASP A 186 7.47 -38.66 17.26
N VAL A 187 8.68 -38.25 17.66
CA VAL A 187 9.59 -37.44 16.83
C VAL A 187 9.99 -38.22 15.57
N ASP A 188 10.33 -39.50 15.72
CA ASP A 188 10.70 -40.36 14.60
C ASP A 188 9.53 -40.58 13.63
N VAL A 189 8.29 -40.73 14.14
CA VAL A 189 7.07 -40.81 13.33
C VAL A 189 6.88 -39.52 12.53
N ALA A 190 6.98 -38.35 13.17
CA ALA A 190 6.84 -37.07 12.49
C ALA A 190 7.91 -36.87 11.42
N ALA A 191 9.18 -37.21 11.71
CA ALA A 191 10.28 -37.12 10.75
C ALA A 191 10.11 -38.07 9.55
N ARG A 192 9.72 -39.33 9.80
CA ARG A 192 9.41 -40.30 8.72
C ARG A 192 8.24 -39.84 7.87
N LEU A 193 7.17 -39.35 8.49
CA LEU A 193 6.01 -38.82 7.79
C LEU A 193 6.38 -37.62 6.92
N ALA A 194 7.18 -36.69 7.44
CA ALA A 194 7.71 -35.56 6.68
C ALA A 194 8.49 -36.03 5.44
N GLY A 195 9.37 -37.03 5.61
CA GLY A 195 10.12 -37.65 4.52
C GLY A 195 9.23 -38.29 3.45
N ARG A 196 8.19 -39.03 3.86
CA ARG A 196 7.24 -39.67 2.93
C ARG A 196 6.39 -38.64 2.18
N LEU A 197 5.89 -37.62 2.86
CA LEU A 197 5.13 -36.54 2.23
C LEU A 197 6.00 -35.73 1.28
N THR A 198 7.27 -35.51 1.63
CA THR A 198 8.25 -34.88 0.73
C THR A 198 8.45 -35.73 -0.52
N HIS A 199 8.57 -37.05 -0.37
CA HIS A 199 8.69 -37.97 -1.49
C HIS A 199 7.46 -37.92 -2.40
N LEU A 200 6.27 -38.05 -1.83
CA LEU A 200 5.00 -37.95 -2.55
C LEU A 200 4.88 -36.63 -3.32
N PHE A 201 5.16 -35.51 -2.65
CA PHE A 201 5.07 -34.18 -3.24
C PHE A 201 6.04 -33.98 -4.41
N LEU A 202 7.28 -34.50 -4.31
CA LEU A 202 8.25 -34.46 -5.42
C LEU A 202 7.82 -35.35 -6.59
N CYS A 203 7.19 -36.50 -6.33
CA CYS A 203 6.62 -37.34 -7.39
C CYS A 203 5.42 -36.67 -8.08
N GLU A 204 4.54 -36.01 -7.31
CA GLU A 204 3.41 -35.24 -7.82
C GLU A 204 3.87 -34.06 -8.71
N ALA A 205 4.97 -33.42 -8.32
CA ALA A 205 5.62 -32.35 -9.07
C ALA A 205 6.51 -32.83 -10.23
N GLY A 206 6.64 -34.13 -10.48
CA GLY A 206 7.48 -34.66 -11.57
C GLY A 206 9.01 -34.55 -11.36
N GLU A 207 9.46 -34.09 -10.20
CA GLU A 207 10.88 -33.94 -9.83
C GLU A 207 11.57 -35.28 -9.50
N ARG A 208 10.78 -36.32 -9.25
CA ARG A 208 11.28 -37.66 -8.90
C ARG A 208 10.47 -38.73 -9.62
N ALA A 209 11.13 -39.52 -10.45
CA ALA A 209 10.56 -40.72 -11.04
C ALA A 209 10.40 -41.82 -9.97
N MET A 210 9.28 -42.53 -10.00
CA MET A 210 8.99 -43.61 -9.05
C MET A 210 9.58 -44.97 -9.49
N SER A 211 10.10 -45.08 -10.72
CA SER A 211 10.69 -46.29 -11.29
C SER A 211 11.83 -45.96 -12.28
N THR A 212 12.69 -46.93 -12.55
CA THR A 212 13.82 -46.86 -13.51
C THR A 212 13.42 -47.09 -14.97
N LEU A 213 12.15 -47.41 -15.26
CA LEU A 213 11.62 -47.54 -16.61
C LEU A 213 10.83 -46.28 -16.97
N GLY A 214 11.24 -45.62 -18.06
CA GLY A 214 10.83 -44.27 -18.49
C GLY A 214 9.37 -44.10 -18.96
N GLU A 215 8.40 -44.70 -18.28
CA GLU A 215 6.99 -44.33 -18.45
C GLU A 215 6.61 -43.20 -17.49
N ALA A 216 5.86 -42.22 -17.99
CA ALA A 216 5.41 -41.06 -17.22
C ALA A 216 4.73 -41.51 -15.91
N SER A 217 5.35 -41.19 -14.77
CA SER A 217 4.85 -41.53 -13.43
C SER A 217 3.38 -41.15 -13.30
N ALA A 218 2.52 -42.11 -12.97
CA ALA A 218 1.07 -41.94 -12.89
C ALA A 218 0.60 -40.92 -11.83
N LEU A 219 1.51 -40.47 -10.94
CA LEU A 219 1.28 -39.40 -9.97
C LEU A 219 1.72 -38.01 -10.47
N ASN A 220 2.48 -37.92 -11.57
CA ASN A 220 2.99 -36.65 -12.07
C ASN A 220 1.84 -35.79 -12.61
N VAL A 221 1.43 -34.81 -11.82
CA VAL A 221 0.32 -33.91 -12.12
C VAL A 221 0.67 -32.96 -13.26
N LEU A 222 1.96 -32.66 -13.46
CA LEU A 222 2.44 -31.86 -14.60
C LEU A 222 2.35 -32.63 -15.93
N ALA A 223 2.60 -33.95 -15.92
CA ALA A 223 2.52 -34.77 -17.12
C ALA A 223 1.07 -35.17 -17.47
N THR A 224 0.23 -35.38 -16.46
CA THR A 224 -1.18 -35.78 -16.62
C THR A 224 -2.09 -34.98 -15.69
N TYR A 225 -2.53 -33.81 -16.15
CA TYR A 225 -3.40 -32.95 -15.34
C TYR A 225 -4.77 -33.61 -15.13
N THR A 226 -5.18 -33.70 -13.86
CA THR A 226 -6.55 -34.07 -13.46
C THR A 226 -7.00 -33.20 -12.29
N ASN A 227 -8.28 -32.84 -12.23
CA ASN A 227 -8.82 -32.04 -11.11
C ASN A 227 -8.58 -32.72 -9.75
N VAL A 228 -8.67 -34.05 -9.72
CA VAL A 228 -8.41 -34.85 -8.51
C VAL A 228 -6.92 -34.79 -8.13
N GLY A 229 -6.00 -34.97 -9.08
CA GLY A 229 -4.56 -34.86 -8.86
C GLY A 229 -4.12 -33.47 -8.41
N HIS A 230 -4.71 -32.42 -8.97
CA HIS A 230 -4.47 -31.03 -8.56
C HIS A 230 -4.91 -30.76 -7.10
N HIS A 231 -6.11 -31.24 -6.72
CA HIS A 231 -6.58 -31.12 -5.34
C HIS A 231 -5.72 -31.92 -4.38
N LEU A 232 -5.25 -33.09 -4.79
CA LEU A 232 -4.36 -33.89 -3.99
C LEU A 232 -3.03 -33.17 -3.78
N PHE A 233 -2.41 -32.65 -4.85
CA PHE A 233 -1.14 -31.94 -4.80
C PHE A 233 -1.15 -30.77 -3.81
N ARG A 234 -2.22 -29.95 -3.83
CA ARG A 234 -2.45 -28.88 -2.83
C ARG A 234 -2.63 -29.40 -1.41
N THR A 235 -3.26 -30.56 -1.26
CA THR A 235 -3.50 -31.18 0.05
C THR A 235 -2.21 -31.77 0.61
N THR A 236 -1.37 -32.38 -0.25
CA THR A 236 -0.02 -32.83 0.09
C THR A 236 0.84 -31.66 0.53
N GLU A 237 0.83 -30.53 -0.19
CA GLU A 237 1.55 -29.31 0.19
C GLU A 237 1.14 -28.84 1.59
N SER A 238 -0.17 -28.78 1.86
CA SER A 238 -0.72 -28.32 3.14
C SER A 238 -0.36 -29.26 4.30
N ALA A 239 -0.47 -30.58 4.08
CA ALA A 239 -0.11 -31.60 5.05
C ALA A 239 1.39 -31.57 5.37
N LEU A 240 2.23 -31.51 4.33
CA LEU A 240 3.69 -31.43 4.47
C LEU A 240 4.11 -30.16 5.23
N SER A 241 3.58 -28.99 4.84
CA SER A 241 3.77 -27.72 5.54
C SER A 241 3.46 -27.84 7.04
N SER A 242 2.33 -28.45 7.40
CA SER A 242 1.92 -28.58 8.80
C SER A 242 2.79 -29.55 9.58
N VAL A 243 3.23 -30.67 8.97
CA VAL A 243 4.17 -31.62 9.57
C VAL A 243 5.54 -30.96 9.81
N MET A 244 6.04 -30.16 8.87
CA MET A 244 7.32 -29.47 9.01
C MET A 244 7.32 -28.49 10.18
N LEU A 245 6.23 -27.74 10.33
CA LEU A 245 6.06 -26.79 11.43
C LEU A 245 5.94 -27.51 12.78
N LEU A 246 5.22 -28.63 12.84
CA LEU A 246 5.20 -29.49 14.03
C LEU A 246 6.60 -30.04 14.34
N LEU A 247 7.31 -30.58 13.35
CA LEU A 247 8.64 -31.14 13.54
C LEU A 247 9.62 -30.10 14.09
N SER A 248 9.51 -28.85 13.62
CA SER A 248 10.32 -27.75 14.14
C SER A 248 9.96 -27.35 15.57
N SER A 249 8.68 -27.38 15.97
CA SER A 249 8.29 -27.06 17.35
C SER A 249 8.78 -28.12 18.33
N LEU A 250 8.84 -29.38 17.91
CA LEU A 250 9.39 -30.49 18.71
C LEU A 250 10.90 -30.34 19.00
N ALA A 251 11.63 -29.56 18.19
CA ALA A 251 13.06 -29.32 18.41
C ALA A 251 13.34 -28.55 19.72
N ARG A 252 12.37 -27.76 20.20
CA ARG A 252 12.48 -26.96 21.44
C ARG A 252 12.48 -27.81 22.71
N ARG A 253 11.99 -29.05 22.65
CA ARG A 253 11.85 -29.87 23.86
C ARG A 253 13.20 -30.38 24.37
N PRO A 254 13.52 -30.20 25.66
CA PRO A 254 14.73 -30.79 26.25
C PRO A 254 14.59 -32.31 26.36
N GLY A 255 15.68 -33.04 26.10
CA GLY A 255 15.75 -34.51 26.24
C GLY A 255 15.23 -35.34 25.06
N SER A 256 14.77 -34.72 23.96
CA SER A 256 14.52 -35.42 22.69
C SER A 256 15.77 -35.41 21.80
N ASP A 257 16.04 -36.50 21.08
CA ASP A 257 17.09 -36.52 20.07
C ASP A 257 16.66 -35.64 18.88
N ALA A 258 17.39 -34.56 18.65
CA ALA A 258 17.17 -33.66 17.51
C ALA A 258 17.72 -34.24 16.19
N GLY A 259 18.48 -35.34 16.22
CA GLY A 259 19.07 -36.00 15.06
C GLY A 259 18.09 -36.24 13.91
N PRO A 260 16.92 -36.88 14.12
CA PRO A 260 15.91 -37.07 13.08
C PRO A 260 15.37 -35.76 12.48
N ILE A 261 15.22 -34.72 13.31
CA ILE A 261 14.76 -33.39 12.90
C ILE A 261 15.81 -32.74 11.99
N LEU A 262 17.07 -32.72 12.43
CA LEU A 262 18.19 -32.16 11.67
C LEU A 262 18.43 -32.93 10.37
N ARG A 263 18.38 -34.26 10.39
CA ARG A 263 18.50 -35.10 9.18
C ARG A 263 17.42 -34.77 8.16
N TYR A 264 16.19 -34.53 8.59
CA TYR A 264 15.11 -34.14 7.68
C TYR A 264 15.36 -32.76 7.05
N PHE A 265 15.63 -31.73 7.86
CA PHE A 265 15.86 -30.37 7.34
C PHE A 265 17.15 -30.23 6.54
N HIS A 266 18.15 -31.08 6.80
CA HIS A 266 19.36 -31.20 6.01
C HIS A 266 19.19 -32.07 4.75
N SER A 267 18.06 -32.74 4.56
CA SER A 267 17.86 -33.61 3.40
C SER A 267 17.75 -32.80 2.10
N SER A 268 18.38 -33.30 1.03
CA SER A 268 18.25 -32.66 -0.29
C SER A 268 16.81 -32.68 -0.82
N SER A 269 16.01 -33.68 -0.43
CA SER A 269 14.61 -33.77 -0.87
C SER A 269 13.73 -32.70 -0.23
N ALA A 270 13.85 -32.46 1.09
CA ALA A 270 13.10 -31.39 1.75
C ALA A 270 13.53 -30.02 1.22
N TRP A 271 14.84 -29.85 0.99
CA TRP A 271 15.39 -28.67 0.35
C TRP A 271 14.79 -28.41 -1.03
N LYS A 272 14.77 -29.39 -1.94
CA LYS A 272 14.15 -29.28 -3.27
C LYS A 272 12.65 -28.95 -3.18
N ALA A 273 11.90 -29.69 -2.36
CA ALA A 273 10.46 -29.50 -2.20
C ALA A 273 10.11 -28.07 -1.73
N SER A 274 10.99 -27.45 -0.95
CA SER A 274 10.76 -26.11 -0.43
C SER A 274 10.72 -25.01 -1.48
N ALA A 275 11.19 -25.21 -2.72
CA ALA A 275 11.15 -24.20 -3.79
C ALA A 275 9.93 -24.30 -4.72
N LEU A 276 9.14 -25.37 -4.59
CA LEU A 276 8.06 -25.69 -5.53
C LEU A 276 6.77 -24.91 -5.24
N GLY A 277 6.57 -24.47 -3.99
CA GLY A 277 5.35 -23.80 -3.55
C GLY A 277 5.58 -22.76 -2.46
N LEU A 278 4.66 -21.80 -2.36
CA LEU A 278 4.72 -20.68 -1.42
C LEU A 278 4.57 -21.15 0.04
N LEU A 279 3.59 -22.01 0.32
CA LEU A 279 3.33 -22.56 1.64
C LEU A 279 4.53 -23.35 2.16
N LEU A 280 5.17 -24.15 1.31
CA LEU A 280 6.37 -24.89 1.69
C LEU A 280 7.59 -23.98 1.86
N THR A 281 7.77 -22.96 1.01
CA THR A 281 8.82 -21.96 1.18
C THR A 281 8.73 -21.31 2.56
N GLU A 282 7.54 -20.82 2.91
CA GLU A 282 7.28 -20.15 4.19
C GLU A 282 7.42 -21.10 5.38
N SER A 283 6.86 -22.31 5.26
CA SER A 283 6.92 -23.30 6.33
C SER A 283 8.34 -23.81 6.57
N TYR A 284 9.11 -24.03 5.51
CA TYR A 284 10.52 -24.43 5.58
C TYR A 284 11.38 -23.33 6.21
N GLY A 285 11.21 -22.08 5.80
CA GLY A 285 11.92 -20.93 6.39
C GLY A 285 11.62 -20.75 7.87
N THR A 286 10.34 -20.78 8.25
CA THR A 286 9.89 -20.68 9.65
C THR A 286 10.38 -21.87 10.49
N ALA A 287 10.34 -23.07 9.92
CA ALA A 287 10.80 -24.28 10.57
C ALA A 287 12.32 -24.25 10.82
N ILE A 288 13.12 -23.83 9.84
CA ILE A 288 14.57 -23.64 10.01
C ILE A 288 14.84 -22.61 11.10
N GLN A 289 14.20 -21.44 11.07
CA GLN A 289 14.35 -20.43 12.12
C GLN A 289 14.08 -21.03 13.51
N THR A 290 12.97 -21.75 13.65
CA THR A 290 12.59 -22.39 14.91
C THR A 290 13.62 -23.42 15.37
N VAL A 291 14.13 -24.25 14.45
CA VAL A 291 15.17 -25.24 14.74
C VAL A 291 16.47 -24.56 15.16
N LEU A 292 16.93 -23.53 14.44
CA LEU A 292 18.14 -22.77 14.77
C LEU A 292 18.06 -22.21 16.20
N PHE A 293 16.95 -21.58 16.56
CA PHE A 293 16.77 -20.99 17.88
C PHE A 293 16.71 -22.06 18.97
N SER A 294 16.09 -23.20 18.67
CA SER A 294 16.04 -24.36 19.57
C SER A 294 17.43 -24.94 19.84
N LEU A 295 18.29 -25.03 18.81
CA LEU A 295 19.67 -25.49 18.94
C LEU A 295 20.48 -24.57 19.87
N PHE A 296 20.37 -23.25 19.69
CA PHE A 296 21.05 -22.29 20.56
C PHE A 296 20.53 -22.29 22.00
N GLN A 297 19.23 -22.49 22.21
CA GLN A 297 18.66 -22.68 23.55
C GLN A 297 19.21 -23.95 24.23
N ARG A 298 19.50 -24.99 23.43
CA ARG A 298 20.05 -26.28 23.88
C ARG A 298 21.56 -26.40 23.66
N ARG A 299 22.30 -25.28 23.59
CA ARG A 299 23.75 -25.26 23.28
C ARG A 299 24.62 -26.17 24.17
N GLY A 300 24.16 -26.51 25.38
CA GLY A 300 24.87 -27.42 26.29
C GLY A 300 24.67 -28.91 25.97
N GLU A 301 23.76 -29.25 25.06
CA GLU A 301 23.43 -30.64 24.68
C GLU A 301 24.08 -31.04 23.34
N PHE A 302 24.64 -30.10 22.58
CA PHE A 302 25.18 -30.33 21.24
C PHE A 302 26.58 -29.74 21.07
N ASP A 303 27.53 -30.56 20.62
CA ASP A 303 28.84 -30.08 20.17
C ASP A 303 28.73 -29.36 18.81
N ASN A 304 29.55 -28.33 18.59
CA ASN A 304 29.61 -27.56 17.34
C ASN A 304 28.27 -26.93 16.90
N CYS A 305 27.37 -26.63 17.84
CA CYS A 305 26.06 -26.05 17.59
C CYS A 305 26.11 -24.81 16.67
N GLU A 306 27.08 -23.92 16.88
CA GLU A 306 27.27 -22.72 16.06
C GLU A 306 27.61 -23.03 14.61
N GLU A 307 28.47 -24.02 14.37
CA GLU A 307 28.88 -24.44 13.04
C GLU A 307 27.73 -25.12 12.28
N VAL A 308 27.01 -26.02 12.96
CA VAL A 308 25.83 -26.71 12.39
C VAL A 308 24.73 -25.70 12.07
N ALA A 309 24.47 -24.73 12.96
CA ALA A 309 23.47 -23.70 12.75
C ALA A 309 23.82 -22.78 11.57
N ALA A 310 25.07 -22.34 11.47
CA ALA A 310 25.53 -21.53 10.36
C ALA A 310 25.47 -22.29 9.03
N SER A 311 25.85 -23.57 9.01
CA SER A 311 25.78 -24.41 7.81
C SER A 311 24.35 -24.69 7.39
N LEU A 312 23.42 -24.91 8.34
CA LEU A 312 22.01 -25.08 8.02
C LEU A 312 21.43 -23.81 7.39
N LEU A 313 21.75 -22.62 7.92
CA LEU A 313 21.31 -21.35 7.34
C LEU A 313 21.87 -21.14 5.93
N LEU A 314 23.19 -21.29 5.75
CA LEU A 314 23.85 -21.03 4.48
C LEU A 314 23.47 -22.05 3.39
N GLN A 315 23.46 -23.35 3.72
CA GLN A 315 23.24 -24.42 2.74
C GLN A 315 21.75 -24.72 2.46
N ARG A 316 20.83 -24.28 3.33
CA ARG A 316 19.41 -24.60 3.18
C ARG A 316 18.50 -23.40 2.98
N LEU A 317 18.83 -22.27 3.62
CA LEU A 317 18.03 -21.05 3.50
C LEU A 317 18.62 -20.08 2.48
N ALA A 318 19.95 -19.93 2.43
CA ALA A 318 20.63 -19.01 1.51
C ALA A 318 20.95 -19.62 0.13
N SER A 319 21.33 -20.91 0.04
CA SER A 319 21.34 -21.62 -1.25
C SER A 319 19.97 -22.23 -1.47
N ARG A 320 19.11 -21.57 -2.26
CA ARG A 320 17.76 -22.06 -2.60
C ARG A 320 17.79 -22.92 -3.87
N PRO A 321 16.89 -23.89 -4.02
CA PRO A 321 16.70 -24.57 -5.30
C PRO A 321 16.17 -23.57 -6.37
N PRO A 322 16.37 -23.87 -7.67
CA PRO A 322 15.82 -23.06 -8.76
C PRO A 322 14.30 -22.97 -8.66
N TYR A 323 13.76 -21.79 -8.98
CA TYR A 323 12.31 -21.59 -9.04
C TYR A 323 11.69 -22.35 -10.22
N GLN A 324 10.52 -22.94 -9.98
CA GLN A 324 9.77 -23.69 -10.97
C GLN A 324 8.37 -23.11 -11.13
N TRP A 325 8.16 -22.32 -12.19
CA TRP A 325 6.89 -21.65 -12.43
C TRP A 325 5.76 -22.63 -12.66
N ARG A 326 5.98 -23.72 -13.41
CA ARG A 326 4.92 -24.69 -13.73
C ARG A 326 4.30 -25.29 -12.47
N THR A 327 5.13 -25.70 -11.52
CA THR A 327 4.69 -26.28 -10.24
C THR A 327 3.98 -25.24 -9.37
N PHE A 328 4.55 -24.03 -9.28
CA PHE A 328 3.94 -22.91 -8.58
C PHE A 328 2.58 -22.52 -9.16
N ARG A 329 2.47 -22.47 -10.50
CA ARG A 329 1.26 -22.14 -11.23
C ARG A 329 0.13 -23.09 -10.86
N LEU A 330 0.40 -24.40 -10.88
CA LEU A 330 -0.57 -25.42 -10.48
C LEU A 330 -0.99 -25.27 -9.02
N LEU A 331 -0.10 -24.90 -8.10
CA LEU A 331 -0.47 -24.78 -6.69
C LEU A 331 -1.31 -23.53 -6.39
N TYR A 332 -1.17 -22.44 -7.14
CA TYR A 332 -1.75 -21.14 -6.73
C TYR A 332 -2.75 -20.54 -7.72
N PHE A 333 -2.75 -20.98 -8.97
CA PHE A 333 -3.66 -20.47 -10.00
C PHE A 333 -4.73 -21.51 -10.33
N ARG A 334 -5.89 -21.03 -10.80
CA ARG A 334 -6.94 -21.89 -11.35
C ARG A 334 -6.60 -22.13 -12.81
N VAL A 335 -6.21 -23.36 -13.16
CA VAL A 335 -6.18 -23.77 -14.56
C VAL A 335 -7.66 -23.90 -14.97
N GLN A 336 -8.20 -22.92 -15.72
CA GLN A 336 -9.47 -23.13 -16.43
C GLN A 336 -9.30 -24.35 -17.33
N ASP A 337 -10.34 -25.16 -17.52
CA ASP A 337 -10.33 -26.39 -18.33
C ASP A 337 -9.73 -26.13 -19.72
N VAL A 338 -8.41 -26.29 -19.85
CA VAL A 338 -7.70 -26.26 -21.11
C VAL A 338 -8.07 -27.58 -21.78
N GLY A 339 -9.06 -27.54 -22.67
CA GLY A 339 -9.30 -28.63 -23.61
C GLY A 339 -7.96 -29.02 -24.25
N ALA A 340 -7.67 -30.31 -24.28
CA ALA A 340 -6.36 -30.91 -24.58
C ALA A 340 -5.74 -30.59 -25.96
N ARG A 341 -6.26 -29.61 -26.70
CA ARG A 341 -5.78 -29.19 -28.03
C ARG A 341 -5.13 -27.80 -28.08
N ASP A 342 -5.34 -26.94 -27.09
CA ASP A 342 -4.81 -25.55 -27.11
C ASP A 342 -3.79 -25.28 -25.99
N THR A 343 -2.97 -26.27 -25.63
CA THR A 343 -2.04 -26.18 -24.49
C THR A 343 -0.91 -25.17 -24.67
N TYR A 344 -0.48 -24.87 -25.90
CA TYR A 344 0.60 -23.89 -26.14
C TYR A 344 0.11 -22.44 -26.23
N ALA A 345 -1.16 -22.20 -26.60
CA ALA A 345 -1.70 -20.84 -26.73
C ALA A 345 -2.36 -20.31 -25.44
N ALA A 346 -2.66 -21.20 -24.48
CA ALA A 346 -3.21 -20.86 -23.17
C ALA A 346 -2.12 -20.61 -22.09
N GLU A 347 -0.83 -20.75 -22.44
CA GLU A 347 0.28 -20.50 -21.51
C GLU A 347 0.40 -19.03 -21.09
N ASP A 348 -0.04 -18.07 -21.92
CA ASP A 348 0.21 -16.64 -21.73
C ASP A 348 -0.84 -15.86 -20.90
N ARG A 349 -1.97 -16.46 -20.51
CA ARG A 349 -3.12 -15.66 -20.01
C ARG A 349 -3.30 -15.60 -18.50
N GLN A 350 -2.55 -16.36 -17.70
CA GLN A 350 -2.78 -16.41 -16.23
C GLN A 350 -1.48 -16.43 -15.41
N GLY A 351 -1.09 -15.25 -14.91
CA GLY A 351 -0.05 -15.04 -13.91
C GLY A 351 1.36 -14.87 -14.50
N SER A 352 2.16 -13.96 -13.91
CA SER A 352 3.56 -13.75 -14.30
C SER A 352 4.49 -14.58 -13.42
N SER A 353 5.42 -15.31 -14.03
CA SER A 353 6.46 -16.08 -13.34
C SER A 353 7.40 -15.17 -12.51
N ALA A 354 7.64 -13.94 -12.97
CA ALA A 354 8.37 -12.91 -12.25
C ALA A 354 7.70 -12.57 -10.90
N PHE A 355 6.37 -12.41 -10.89
CA PHE A 355 5.65 -12.13 -9.65
C PHE A 355 5.76 -13.28 -8.64
N GLY A 356 5.58 -14.52 -9.09
CA GLY A 356 5.72 -15.69 -8.23
C GLY A 356 7.13 -15.84 -7.65
N GLN A 357 8.16 -15.56 -8.45
CA GLN A 357 9.55 -15.51 -7.97
C GLN A 357 9.76 -14.44 -6.90
N LEU A 358 9.21 -13.24 -7.10
CA LEU A 358 9.37 -12.14 -6.14
C LEU A 358 8.71 -12.47 -4.79
N LEU A 359 7.54 -13.13 -4.81
CA LEU A 359 6.87 -13.59 -3.59
C LEU A 359 7.72 -14.60 -2.82
N ILE A 360 8.26 -15.61 -3.49
CA ILE A 360 9.17 -16.59 -2.88
C ILE A 360 10.40 -15.89 -2.31
N PHE A 361 11.00 -14.99 -3.10
CA PHE A 361 12.17 -14.23 -2.70
C PHE A 361 11.93 -13.44 -1.41
N ARG A 362 10.79 -12.72 -1.32
CA ARG A 362 10.42 -11.96 -0.12
C ARG A 362 10.14 -12.84 1.10
N ARG A 363 9.53 -14.03 0.92
CA ARG A 363 9.33 -14.97 2.04
C ARG A 363 10.66 -15.49 2.59
N VAL A 364 11.61 -15.78 1.71
CA VAL A 364 12.97 -16.18 2.12
C VAL A 364 13.71 -15.01 2.77
N GLN A 365 13.61 -13.80 2.21
CA GLN A 365 14.16 -12.59 2.83
C GLN A 365 13.66 -12.41 4.25
N ARG A 366 12.34 -12.53 4.49
CA ARG A 366 11.77 -12.42 5.84
C ARG A 366 12.32 -13.50 6.77
N ALA A 367 12.39 -14.75 6.33
CA ALA A 367 12.94 -15.84 7.14
C ALA A 367 14.41 -15.59 7.51
N LEU A 368 15.22 -15.09 6.57
CA LEU A 368 16.62 -14.72 6.81
C LEU A 368 16.75 -13.53 7.77
N GLN A 369 15.92 -12.50 7.59
CA GLN A 369 15.87 -11.34 8.50
C GLN A 369 15.54 -11.80 9.92
N CYS A 370 14.49 -12.60 10.12
CA CYS A 370 14.15 -13.11 11.45
C CYS A 370 15.25 -13.98 12.09
N CYS A 371 16.22 -14.49 11.30
CA CYS A 371 17.37 -15.21 11.84
C CYS A 371 18.57 -14.28 12.16
N LEU A 372 18.73 -13.18 11.43
CA LEU A 372 19.97 -12.39 11.41
C LEU A 372 19.80 -10.93 11.87
N THR A 373 18.57 -10.41 12.01
CA THR A 373 18.27 -9.05 12.42
C THR A 373 17.35 -9.03 13.66
N THR A 374 17.31 -7.91 14.37
CA THR A 374 16.59 -7.76 15.67
C THR A 374 15.48 -6.72 15.62
N GLU A 375 14.76 -6.60 14.51
CA GLU A 375 13.67 -5.63 14.38
C GLU A 375 12.39 -6.12 15.09
N GLY A 376 12.29 -5.88 16.40
CA GLY A 376 11.10 -6.20 17.21
C GLY A 376 11.31 -6.01 18.72
N PRO A 377 10.22 -5.97 19.53
CA PRO A 377 10.28 -6.01 21.00
C PRO A 377 10.59 -7.45 21.47
N ASP A 378 11.74 -7.98 21.08
CA ASP A 378 12.13 -9.36 21.37
C ASP A 378 12.97 -9.43 22.64
N GLY A 379 12.73 -10.46 23.45
CA GLY A 379 13.37 -10.63 24.77
C GLY A 379 14.89 -10.71 24.68
N ALA A 380 15.59 -10.36 25.78
CA ALA A 380 17.05 -10.33 25.84
C ALA A 380 17.73 -11.66 25.39
N ALA A 381 17.07 -12.80 25.58
CA ALA A 381 17.56 -14.11 25.15
C ALA A 381 17.55 -14.32 23.62
N GLU A 382 16.58 -13.72 22.92
CA GLU A 382 16.44 -13.79 21.47
C GLU A 382 17.53 -12.96 20.79
N ILE A 383 17.75 -11.74 21.29
CA ILE A 383 18.84 -10.86 20.86
C ILE A 383 20.20 -11.55 21.02
N ALA A 384 20.42 -12.23 22.15
CA ALA A 384 21.66 -12.99 22.39
C ALA A 384 21.85 -14.13 21.38
N THR A 385 20.76 -14.83 21.04
CA THR A 385 20.76 -15.92 20.06
C THR A 385 21.08 -15.41 18.65
N VAL A 386 20.44 -14.33 18.22
CA VAL A 386 20.71 -13.69 16.92
C VAL A 386 22.16 -13.22 16.85
N LYS A 387 22.71 -12.60 17.91
CA LYS A 387 24.13 -12.20 17.96
C LYS A 387 25.09 -13.39 17.85
N ALA A 388 24.78 -14.51 18.49
CA ALA A 388 25.60 -15.72 18.38
C ALA A 388 25.53 -16.33 16.96
N LEU A 389 24.34 -16.45 16.39
CA LEU A 389 24.14 -16.94 15.03
C LEU A 389 24.82 -16.04 13.99
N ARG A 390 24.72 -14.71 14.11
CA ARG A 390 25.43 -13.77 13.23
C ARG A 390 26.93 -13.98 13.25
N ARG A 391 27.54 -14.14 14.43
CA ARG A 391 28.99 -14.40 14.56
C ARG A 391 29.38 -15.73 13.90
N ALA A 392 28.61 -16.78 14.14
CA ALA A 392 28.85 -18.10 13.56
C ALA A 392 28.75 -18.08 12.03
N VAL A 393 27.71 -17.45 11.49
CA VAL A 393 27.51 -17.31 10.04
C VAL A 393 28.60 -16.45 9.42
N LEU A 394 28.98 -15.32 10.05
CA LEU A 394 30.06 -14.46 9.58
C LEU A 394 31.39 -15.21 9.47
N LEU A 395 31.74 -16.03 10.47
CA LEU A 395 32.94 -16.88 10.42
C LEU A 395 32.90 -17.89 9.27
N GLN A 396 31.77 -18.54 9.04
CA GLN A 396 31.62 -19.46 7.90
C GLN A 396 31.63 -18.75 6.56
N VAL A 397 31.01 -17.58 6.45
CA VAL A 397 31.03 -16.74 5.25
C VAL A 397 32.47 -16.35 4.89
N HIS A 398 33.27 -15.90 5.85
CA HIS A 398 34.68 -15.60 5.59
C HIS A 398 35.48 -16.82 5.15
N ARG A 399 35.21 -18.01 5.72
CA ARG A 399 35.87 -19.25 5.28
C ARG A 399 35.43 -19.70 3.89
N ALA A 400 34.13 -19.67 3.60
CA ALA A 400 33.54 -20.25 2.40
C ALA A 400 33.54 -19.31 1.19
N TRP A 401 33.37 -18.01 1.41
CA TRP A 401 33.24 -17.01 0.34
C TRP A 401 34.52 -16.21 0.11
N SER A 402 35.43 -16.08 1.11
CA SER A 402 36.72 -15.40 0.92
C SER A 402 37.87 -16.33 0.48
N ALA A 403 37.82 -17.64 0.78
CA ALA A 403 38.87 -18.59 0.39
C ALA A 403 38.94 -18.87 -1.13
N SER A 404 37.93 -18.48 -1.91
CA SER A 404 37.96 -18.62 -3.37
C SER A 404 38.90 -17.62 -4.06
N SER A 405 39.50 -16.67 -3.33
CA SER A 405 40.38 -15.63 -3.87
C SER A 405 41.89 -15.89 -3.67
N THR A 406 42.30 -16.91 -2.90
CA THR A 406 43.69 -17.02 -2.40
C THR A 406 44.41 -18.34 -2.72
N VAL A 407 43.85 -19.23 -3.55
CA VAL A 407 44.58 -20.43 -4.02
C VAL A 407 45.22 -20.17 -5.38
N SER A 408 46.23 -19.28 -5.40
CA SER A 408 47.14 -19.10 -6.54
C SER A 408 48.56 -18.77 -6.07
N GLY A 409 49.06 -19.52 -5.08
CA GLY A 409 50.41 -19.30 -4.55
C GLY A 409 50.95 -20.43 -3.69
N SER A 410 51.11 -21.64 -4.24
CA SER A 410 52.17 -22.61 -3.84
C SER A 410 51.97 -23.96 -4.54
N GLY A 411 52.44 -24.07 -5.78
CA GLY A 411 52.59 -25.34 -6.48
C GLY A 411 53.49 -25.14 -7.70
N PRO A 412 54.46 -26.04 -7.98
CA PRO A 412 55.44 -25.84 -9.05
C PRO A 412 54.77 -25.90 -10.43
N PRO A 413 55.34 -25.20 -11.43
CA PRO A 413 54.65 -24.95 -12.69
C PRO A 413 54.78 -26.16 -13.61
N SER A 414 53.66 -26.85 -13.88
CA SER A 414 53.57 -27.69 -15.06
C SER A 414 52.17 -27.66 -15.67
N GLN A 415 52.14 -27.12 -16.89
CA GLN A 415 51.14 -27.24 -17.94
C GLN A 415 49.85 -26.42 -17.82
N GLN A 416 49.86 -25.35 -18.63
CA GLN A 416 48.76 -24.49 -19.01
C GLN A 416 47.62 -25.28 -19.66
N SER A 417 46.44 -25.23 -19.03
CA SER A 417 45.17 -25.10 -19.75
C SER A 417 44.48 -23.84 -19.23
N SER A 418 44.62 -22.75 -19.98
CA SER A 418 43.96 -21.48 -19.76
C SER A 418 42.43 -21.64 -19.82
N THR A 419 41.80 -21.65 -18.66
CA THR A 419 40.45 -21.08 -18.50
C THR A 419 40.51 -20.16 -17.29
N ASP A 420 40.45 -18.86 -17.55
CA ASP A 420 40.21 -17.83 -16.53
C ASP A 420 38.84 -18.10 -15.89
N ALA A 421 38.81 -18.96 -14.87
CA ALA A 421 37.61 -19.19 -14.08
C ALA A 421 37.39 -17.94 -13.21
N MET A 422 36.52 -17.04 -13.66
CA MET A 422 36.05 -15.91 -12.86
C MET A 422 35.55 -16.41 -11.48
N PRO A 423 35.78 -15.65 -10.40
CA PRO A 423 35.36 -16.05 -9.07
C PRO A 423 33.84 -16.33 -9.03
N PRO A 424 33.40 -17.35 -8.26
CA PRO A 424 32.00 -17.74 -8.20
C PRO A 424 31.15 -16.58 -7.65
N LEU A 425 30.14 -16.16 -8.42
CA LEU A 425 29.20 -15.14 -7.98
C LEU A 425 28.26 -15.70 -6.90
N LEU A 426 27.95 -14.86 -5.91
CA LEU A 426 26.95 -15.18 -4.90
C LEU A 426 25.54 -15.12 -5.50
N SER A 427 24.67 -16.03 -5.06
CA SER A 427 23.26 -16.03 -5.42
C SER A 427 22.52 -14.84 -4.82
N TYR A 428 21.40 -14.44 -5.43
CA TYR A 428 20.55 -13.36 -4.91
C TYR A 428 20.09 -13.62 -3.46
N TYR A 429 19.92 -14.88 -3.08
CA TYR A 429 19.57 -15.27 -1.71
C TYR A 429 20.76 -15.19 -0.74
N GLN A 430 21.97 -15.49 -1.20
CA GLN A 430 23.20 -15.31 -0.42
C GLN A 430 23.52 -13.83 -0.20
N LEU A 431 23.17 -12.95 -1.15
CA LEU A 431 23.29 -11.49 -0.97
C LEU A 431 22.41 -10.96 0.17
N LEU A 432 21.25 -11.58 0.45
CA LEU A 432 20.43 -11.23 1.61
C LEU A 432 21.16 -11.51 2.94
N VAL A 433 21.96 -12.57 2.99
CA VAL A 433 22.79 -12.90 4.16
C VAL A 433 23.92 -11.88 4.31
N LEU A 434 24.60 -11.53 3.22
CA LEU A 434 25.62 -10.48 3.27
C LEU A 434 25.04 -9.15 3.73
N ALA A 435 23.90 -8.75 3.16
CA ALA A 435 23.20 -7.52 3.54
C ALA A 435 22.93 -7.45 5.05
N ALA A 436 22.45 -8.55 5.65
CA ALA A 436 22.17 -8.61 7.09
C ALA A 436 23.43 -8.59 7.97
N LEU A 437 24.56 -9.13 7.48
CA LEU A 437 25.79 -9.29 8.25
C LEU A 437 26.75 -8.11 8.14
N GLN A 438 26.91 -7.54 6.94
CA GLN A 438 27.94 -6.56 6.60
C GLN A 438 27.37 -5.30 5.95
N GLY A 439 26.06 -5.25 5.65
CA GLY A 439 25.50 -4.26 4.75
C GLY A 439 25.70 -4.64 3.28
N MET A 440 25.13 -3.85 2.38
CA MET A 440 25.30 -4.02 0.93
C MET A 440 26.37 -3.05 0.43
N PRO A 441 27.40 -3.51 -0.30
CA PRO A 441 28.32 -2.62 -0.99
C PRO A 441 27.61 -1.97 -2.19
N GLU A 442 28.19 -0.87 -2.70
CA GLU A 442 27.63 -0.18 -3.87
C GLU A 442 27.53 -1.16 -5.05
N ALA A 443 26.33 -1.30 -5.60
CA ALA A 443 26.06 -2.15 -6.74
C ALA A 443 25.57 -1.30 -7.91
N ASP A 444 26.24 -1.45 -9.04
CA ASP A 444 25.80 -0.83 -10.29
C ASP A 444 24.64 -1.64 -10.89
N LEU A 445 23.42 -1.14 -10.71
CA LEU A 445 22.19 -1.77 -11.21
C LEU A 445 22.01 -1.59 -12.73
N THR A 446 22.88 -0.83 -13.41
CA THR A 446 22.82 -0.64 -14.87
C THR A 446 23.54 -1.75 -15.64
N LYS A 447 24.36 -2.56 -14.96
CA LYS A 447 25.12 -3.68 -15.57
C LYS A 447 24.24 -4.91 -15.79
N ASP A 448 23.35 -4.84 -16.77
CA ASP A 448 22.40 -5.90 -17.10
C ASP A 448 23.05 -7.27 -17.36
N ALA A 449 24.18 -7.29 -18.04
CA ALA A 449 24.92 -8.51 -18.31
C ALA A 449 25.42 -9.18 -17.02
N GLU A 450 25.78 -8.41 -15.99
CA GLU A 450 26.24 -8.96 -14.71
C GLU A 450 25.07 -9.54 -13.89
N LEU A 451 23.90 -8.88 -13.93
CA LEU A 451 22.69 -9.37 -13.29
C LEU A 451 22.24 -10.71 -13.89
N LEU A 452 22.26 -10.81 -15.22
CA LEU A 452 21.95 -12.04 -15.96
C LEU A 452 22.98 -13.13 -15.66
N ARG A 453 24.28 -12.81 -15.77
CA ARG A 453 25.37 -13.74 -15.44
C ARG A 453 25.23 -14.30 -14.02
N ARG A 454 24.87 -13.47 -13.04
CA ARG A 454 24.59 -13.92 -11.66
C ARG A 454 23.42 -14.88 -11.61
N ALA A 455 22.31 -14.55 -12.28
CA ALA A 455 21.11 -15.39 -12.28
C ALA A 455 21.36 -16.75 -12.92
N GLU A 456 22.10 -16.79 -14.02
CA GLU A 456 22.49 -18.00 -14.75
C GLU A 456 23.48 -18.86 -13.96
N GLN A 457 24.59 -18.28 -13.48
CA GLN A 457 25.61 -19.03 -12.73
C GLN A 457 25.08 -19.62 -11.42
N THR A 458 24.10 -18.96 -10.80
CA THR A 458 23.52 -19.39 -9.52
C THR A 458 22.24 -20.21 -9.69
N ASN A 459 21.85 -20.51 -10.93
CA ASN A 459 20.64 -21.26 -11.29
C ASN A 459 19.39 -20.70 -10.59
N LEU A 460 19.18 -19.37 -10.66
CA LEU A 460 18.04 -18.71 -10.01
C LEU A 460 16.70 -19.30 -10.48
N THR A 461 16.56 -19.50 -11.79
CA THR A 461 15.39 -20.07 -12.46
C THR A 461 15.70 -20.41 -13.92
N ALA A 462 14.86 -21.22 -14.55
CA ALA A 462 14.85 -21.44 -16.00
C ALA A 462 13.83 -20.54 -16.75
N GLU A 463 13.04 -19.76 -16.01
CA GLU A 463 11.91 -19.01 -16.57
C GLU A 463 12.37 -17.68 -17.22
N PRO A 464 12.07 -17.45 -18.51
CA PRO A 464 12.62 -16.31 -19.25
C PRO A 464 12.11 -14.95 -18.76
N GLU A 465 10.88 -14.85 -18.25
CA GLU A 465 10.34 -13.58 -17.76
C GLU A 465 11.06 -13.07 -16.50
N VAL A 466 11.55 -14.01 -15.67
CA VAL A 466 12.34 -13.72 -14.47
C VAL A 466 13.77 -13.32 -14.86
N LEU A 467 14.33 -13.94 -15.90
CA LEU A 467 15.65 -13.65 -16.44
C LEU A 467 15.65 -12.36 -17.29
N THR A 468 14.89 -11.35 -16.87
CA THR A 468 14.93 -10.01 -17.47
C THR A 468 15.72 -9.08 -16.55
N PRO A 469 16.68 -8.29 -17.07
CA PRO A 469 17.50 -7.42 -16.23
C PRO A 469 16.69 -6.50 -15.32
N SER A 470 15.61 -5.92 -15.86
CA SER A 470 14.66 -5.10 -15.09
C SER A 470 14.08 -5.83 -13.86
N PHE A 471 13.70 -7.11 -13.96
CA PHE A 471 13.21 -7.83 -12.79
C PHE A 471 14.33 -8.20 -11.81
N LEU A 472 15.49 -8.60 -12.34
CA LEU A 472 16.68 -8.92 -11.54
C LEU A 472 17.19 -7.72 -10.73
N ARG A 473 17.08 -6.49 -11.25
CA ARG A 473 17.35 -5.24 -10.50
C ARG A 473 16.47 -5.14 -9.26
N VAL A 474 15.17 -5.46 -9.38
CA VAL A 474 14.24 -5.45 -8.24
C VAL A 474 14.64 -6.48 -7.19
N LEU A 475 15.03 -7.69 -7.60
CA LEU A 475 15.54 -8.72 -6.67
C LEU A 475 16.82 -8.28 -5.95
N LEU A 476 17.75 -7.66 -6.67
CA LEU A 476 18.99 -7.16 -6.07
C LEU A 476 18.71 -6.02 -5.08
N ALA A 477 17.82 -5.09 -5.44
CA ALA A 477 17.43 -3.98 -4.58
C ALA A 477 16.73 -4.42 -3.29
N CYS A 478 16.04 -5.57 -3.30
CA CYS A 478 15.48 -6.14 -2.07
C CYS A 478 16.57 -6.41 -1.01
N CYS A 479 17.83 -6.64 -1.40
CA CYS A 479 18.93 -6.80 -0.46
C CYS A 479 19.27 -5.50 0.30
N TYR A 480 19.07 -4.34 -0.32
CA TYR A 480 19.23 -3.03 0.33
C TYR A 480 18.10 -2.66 1.28
N THR A 481 17.00 -3.43 1.28
CA THR A 481 15.88 -3.28 2.24
C THR A 481 16.04 -4.16 3.48
N VAL A 482 17.13 -4.92 3.56
CA VAL A 482 17.44 -5.74 4.74
C VAL A 482 18.06 -4.84 5.81
N PRO A 483 17.64 -4.87 7.08
CA PRO A 483 18.22 -4.02 8.11
C PRO A 483 19.73 -4.27 8.28
N ALA A 484 20.53 -3.22 8.14
CA ALA A 484 21.97 -3.26 8.31
C ALA A 484 22.38 -3.45 9.80
N PRO A 485 23.57 -4.02 10.08
CA PRO A 485 24.20 -3.97 11.40
C PRO A 485 24.27 -2.54 11.96
N THR A 486 24.02 -2.37 13.26
CA THR A 486 24.15 -1.07 13.96
C THR A 486 25.60 -0.62 14.18
N ASP A 487 26.59 -1.46 13.85
CA ASP A 487 28.01 -1.13 13.98
C ASP A 487 28.44 -0.17 12.86
N ALA A 488 29.27 0.82 13.17
CA ALA A 488 29.62 1.95 12.29
C ALA A 488 30.28 1.60 10.93
N GLY A 489 30.63 0.32 10.69
CA GLY A 489 31.17 -0.17 9.42
C GLY A 489 30.22 -1.03 8.59
N GLY A 490 28.95 -1.18 8.99
CA GLY A 490 27.99 -2.12 8.40
C GLY A 490 26.79 -1.49 7.66
N SER A 491 26.76 -0.18 7.44
CA SER A 491 25.66 0.45 6.70
C SER A 491 25.65 0.03 5.23
N HIS A 492 24.47 0.00 4.61
CA HIS A 492 24.40 -0.13 3.15
C HIS A 492 25.08 1.07 2.50
N ALA A 493 25.89 0.80 1.48
CA ALA A 493 26.35 1.82 0.57
C ALA A 493 25.18 2.41 -0.19
N LEU A 494 25.34 3.66 -0.61
CA LEU A 494 24.40 4.33 -1.49
C LEU A 494 24.46 3.71 -2.89
N LEU A 495 23.31 3.65 -3.56
CA LEU A 495 23.23 3.31 -4.97
C LEU A 495 23.59 4.54 -5.80
N SER A 496 24.44 4.35 -6.82
CA SER A 496 24.73 5.41 -7.78
C SER A 496 23.44 5.96 -8.42
N THR A 497 23.48 7.22 -8.85
CA THR A 497 22.34 7.89 -9.50
C THR A 497 21.77 7.09 -10.68
N PRO A 498 22.59 6.57 -11.63
CA PRO A 498 22.08 5.72 -12.71
C PRO A 498 21.39 4.45 -12.21
N SER A 499 21.91 3.85 -11.14
CA SER A 499 21.33 2.65 -10.53
C SER A 499 19.97 2.93 -9.89
N THR A 500 19.84 4.06 -9.19
CA THR A 500 18.59 4.49 -8.56
C THR A 500 17.50 4.73 -9.60
N LEU A 501 17.83 5.37 -10.73
CA LEU A 501 16.90 5.60 -11.83
C LEU A 501 16.50 4.28 -12.52
N ALA A 502 17.46 3.41 -12.82
CA ALA A 502 17.19 2.11 -13.44
C ALA A 502 16.34 1.21 -12.55
N LEU A 503 16.50 1.29 -11.22
CA LEU A 503 15.64 0.61 -10.26
C LEU A 503 14.21 1.15 -10.30
N TYR A 504 14.03 2.47 -10.26
CA TYR A 504 12.70 3.07 -10.34
C TYR A 504 11.98 2.68 -11.64
N GLU A 505 12.65 2.72 -12.79
CA GLU A 505 12.07 2.26 -14.06
C GLU A 505 11.69 0.77 -14.03
N SER A 506 12.46 -0.03 -13.32
CA SER A 506 12.18 -1.46 -13.14
C SER A 506 10.97 -1.68 -12.24
N LEU A 507 10.79 -0.88 -11.18
CA LEU A 507 9.56 -0.83 -10.38
C LEU A 507 8.38 -0.37 -11.24
N ALA A 508 8.54 0.67 -12.05
CA ALA A 508 7.47 1.12 -12.95
C ALA A 508 7.01 -0.02 -13.87
N LYS A 509 7.95 -0.72 -14.52
CA LYS A 509 7.66 -1.82 -15.45
C LYS A 509 7.03 -3.05 -14.81
N HIS A 510 7.53 -3.49 -13.65
CA HIS A 510 7.15 -4.78 -13.06
C HIS A 510 6.19 -4.68 -11.89
N VAL A 511 6.09 -3.51 -11.27
CA VAL A 511 5.33 -3.29 -10.03
C VAL A 511 4.18 -2.31 -10.27
N PHE A 512 4.45 -1.13 -10.83
CA PHE A 512 3.39 -0.13 -11.09
C PHE A 512 2.59 -0.45 -12.36
N GLN A 513 3.16 -1.23 -13.28
CA GLN A 513 2.53 -1.67 -14.53
C GLN A 513 2.21 -3.18 -14.55
N VAL A 514 2.19 -3.90 -13.40
CA VAL A 514 1.76 -5.32 -13.34
C VAL A 514 0.57 -5.46 -14.26
N HIS A 515 0.70 -6.22 -15.36
CA HIS A 515 -0.14 -6.14 -16.57
C HIS A 515 -1.64 -6.11 -16.23
N CYS A 516 -2.12 -4.91 -15.93
CA CYS A 516 -3.47 -4.70 -15.47
C CYS A 516 -4.28 -4.40 -16.70
N CYS A 517 -5.26 -5.26 -16.92
CA CYS A 517 -6.46 -5.04 -17.72
C CYS A 517 -6.47 -5.51 -19.18
N SER A 518 -5.37 -5.92 -19.82
CA SER A 518 -5.47 -6.42 -21.20
C SER A 518 -5.78 -7.92 -21.32
N SER A 519 -5.50 -8.74 -20.30
CA SER A 519 -5.65 -10.22 -20.40
C SER A 519 -6.55 -10.88 -19.35
N ALA A 520 -7.01 -10.16 -18.33
CA ALA A 520 -7.80 -10.74 -17.24
C ALA A 520 -9.31 -10.66 -17.53
N SER A 521 -9.89 -11.75 -18.01
CA SER A 521 -11.33 -11.87 -18.33
C SER A 521 -12.25 -12.01 -17.10
N GLY A 522 -11.71 -12.04 -15.87
CA GLY A 522 -12.51 -12.22 -14.65
C GLY A 522 -11.96 -11.51 -13.41
N SER A 523 -12.85 -10.88 -12.64
CA SER A 523 -12.53 -10.18 -11.39
C SER A 523 -11.98 -11.09 -10.29
N ALA A 524 -12.24 -12.40 -10.35
CA ALA A 524 -11.76 -13.38 -9.37
C ALA A 524 -10.25 -13.68 -9.51
N ASP A 525 -9.72 -13.70 -10.73
CA ASP A 525 -8.32 -14.05 -11.01
C ASP A 525 -7.39 -12.89 -10.64
N VAL A 526 -7.85 -11.66 -10.88
CA VAL A 526 -7.18 -10.42 -10.44
C VAL A 526 -7.17 -10.36 -8.91
N ASN A 527 -8.32 -10.58 -8.25
CA ASN A 527 -8.40 -10.51 -6.78
C ASN A 527 -7.54 -11.57 -6.07
N GLN A 528 -7.26 -12.72 -6.68
CA GLN A 528 -6.44 -13.77 -6.08
C GLN A 528 -4.94 -13.49 -6.21
N LEU A 529 -4.51 -12.87 -7.31
CA LEU A 529 -3.16 -12.33 -7.52
C LEU A 529 -2.86 -11.13 -6.59
N PHE A 530 -3.83 -10.21 -6.45
CA PHE A 530 -3.65 -9.00 -5.64
C PHE A 530 -3.95 -9.18 -4.15
N ALA A 531 -4.70 -10.23 -3.74
CA ALA A 531 -4.80 -10.61 -2.33
C ALA A 531 -3.44 -11.04 -1.73
N THR A 532 -2.43 -11.30 -2.58
CA THR A 532 -1.03 -11.48 -2.18
C THR A 532 -0.19 -10.20 -2.24
N ALA A 533 -0.78 -9.01 -2.00
CA ALA A 533 -0.13 -7.71 -1.81
C ALA A 533 0.89 -7.64 -0.63
N ALA A 534 1.74 -8.65 -0.51
CA ALA A 534 2.81 -8.82 0.47
C ALA A 534 4.15 -8.25 -0.03
N LEU A 535 4.15 -7.52 -1.15
CA LEU A 535 5.29 -6.70 -1.53
C LEU A 535 5.15 -5.40 -0.74
N ARG A 536 6.01 -5.18 0.26
CA ARG A 536 6.19 -3.87 0.92
C ARG A 536 6.84 -2.91 -0.07
N LEU A 537 6.11 -2.55 -1.12
CA LEU A 537 6.59 -1.68 -2.21
C LEU A 537 6.99 -0.29 -1.70
N GLU A 538 6.35 0.15 -0.62
CA GLU A 538 6.71 1.31 0.19
C GLU A 538 8.22 1.33 0.45
N THR A 539 8.79 0.24 0.97
CA THR A 539 10.23 0.17 1.30
C THR A 539 11.16 0.30 0.11
N LEU A 540 10.74 -0.12 -1.09
CA LEU A 540 11.56 0.01 -2.30
C LEU A 540 11.48 1.42 -2.89
N VAL A 541 10.31 2.05 -2.81
CA VAL A 541 10.13 3.45 -3.20
C VAL A 541 10.89 4.37 -2.24
N ASP A 542 10.79 4.11 -0.93
CA ASP A 542 11.53 4.82 0.10
C ASP A 542 13.05 4.70 -0.14
N LEU A 543 13.53 3.51 -0.52
CA LEU A 543 14.93 3.30 -0.89
C LEU A 543 15.32 4.15 -2.10
N CYS A 544 14.52 4.19 -3.17
CA CYS A 544 14.82 5.01 -4.34
C CYS A 544 14.87 6.51 -3.99
N VAL A 545 13.92 6.97 -3.18
CA VAL A 545 13.84 8.35 -2.73
C VAL A 545 15.04 8.70 -1.85
N TRP A 546 15.35 7.86 -0.86
CA TRP A 546 16.48 8.05 0.04
C TRP A 546 17.83 8.14 -0.71
N ASN A 547 18.09 7.25 -1.67
CA ASN A 547 19.31 7.32 -2.48
C ASN A 547 19.35 8.58 -3.35
N ALA A 548 18.24 8.98 -3.97
CA ALA A 548 18.20 10.21 -4.78
C ALA A 548 18.52 11.47 -3.95
N ILE A 549 18.02 11.53 -2.72
CA ILE A 549 18.28 12.62 -1.78
C ILE A 549 19.76 12.67 -1.41
N HIS A 550 20.31 11.55 -0.98
CA HIS A 550 21.70 11.48 -0.55
C HIS A 550 22.68 11.79 -1.68
N ASN A 551 22.45 11.25 -2.87
CA ASN A 551 23.29 11.54 -4.04
C ASN A 551 23.27 13.03 -4.39
N THR A 552 22.12 13.70 -4.20
CA THR A 552 22.03 15.16 -4.42
C THR A 552 22.90 15.93 -3.41
N ARG A 553 22.91 15.52 -2.13
CA ARG A 553 23.73 16.15 -1.09
C ARG A 553 25.22 15.94 -1.31
N GLU A 554 25.63 14.74 -1.75
CA GLU A 554 27.02 14.46 -2.13
C GLU A 554 27.44 15.30 -3.34
N ASP A 555 26.61 15.39 -4.38
CA ASP A 555 26.87 16.27 -5.53
C ASP A 555 27.04 17.74 -5.12
N GLU A 556 26.25 18.22 -4.15
CA GLU A 556 26.37 19.57 -3.61
C GLU A 556 27.68 19.76 -2.83
N LEU A 557 28.04 18.81 -1.97
CA LEU A 557 29.32 18.81 -1.25
C LEU A 557 30.49 18.84 -2.23
N GLU A 558 30.52 17.96 -3.24
CA GLU A 558 31.56 17.94 -4.27
C GLU A 558 31.63 19.26 -5.05
N ARG A 559 30.50 19.91 -5.34
CA ARG A 559 30.49 21.24 -5.96
C ARG A 559 31.07 22.30 -5.05
N THR A 560 30.74 22.30 -3.76
CA THR A 560 31.28 23.27 -2.79
C THR A 560 32.78 23.07 -2.56
N GLU A 561 33.24 21.82 -2.48
CA GLU A 561 34.66 21.49 -2.38
C GLU A 561 35.41 21.82 -3.67
N GLY A 562 34.82 21.51 -4.83
CA GLY A 562 35.39 21.88 -6.14
C GLY A 562 35.46 23.39 -6.36
N ALA A 563 34.49 24.16 -5.83
CA ALA A 563 34.52 25.61 -5.81
C ALA A 563 35.61 26.13 -4.87
N ALA A 564 35.74 25.59 -3.66
CA ALA A 564 36.79 25.93 -2.71
C ALA A 564 38.20 25.60 -3.23
N VAL A 565 38.36 24.50 -3.96
CA VAL A 565 39.64 24.12 -4.62
C VAL A 565 39.95 25.06 -5.79
N LYS A 566 38.94 25.53 -6.54
CA LYS A 566 39.12 26.54 -7.60
C LYS A 566 39.44 27.92 -7.03
N GLU A 567 38.81 28.32 -5.93
CA GLU A 567 39.13 29.56 -5.20
C GLU A 567 40.54 29.50 -4.60
N ASN A 568 40.94 28.38 -3.99
CA ASN A 568 42.30 28.20 -3.50
C ASN A 568 43.34 28.16 -4.62
N ARG A 569 43.02 27.61 -5.81
CA ARG A 569 43.91 27.71 -6.99
C ARG A 569 43.97 29.11 -7.58
N ALA A 570 42.89 29.89 -7.50
CA ALA A 570 42.89 31.29 -7.93
C ALA A 570 43.68 32.18 -6.94
N ALA A 571 43.57 31.93 -5.64
CA ALA A 571 44.31 32.64 -4.60
C ALA A 571 45.83 32.34 -4.62
N VAL A 572 46.25 31.16 -5.07
CA VAL A 572 47.68 30.81 -5.24
C VAL A 572 48.27 31.39 -6.53
N ALA A 573 47.45 31.87 -7.47
CA ALA A 573 47.92 32.48 -8.72
C ALA A 573 48.25 33.98 -8.61
N GLU A 574 47.98 34.63 -7.48
CA GLU A 574 48.23 36.07 -7.26
C GLU A 574 49.34 36.34 -6.22
N HIS A 575 50.56 35.86 -6.48
CA HIS A 575 51.76 36.46 -5.88
C HIS A 575 52.96 36.40 -6.84
N PRO A 576 53.49 37.57 -7.29
CA PRO A 576 54.76 37.63 -7.99
C PRO A 576 55.93 37.97 -7.04
N ALA A 577 57.07 37.33 -7.30
CA ALA A 577 58.44 37.86 -7.27
C ALA A 577 59.52 37.13 -6.41
N MET A 578 60.59 36.79 -7.15
CA MET A 578 62.03 36.73 -6.80
C MET A 578 62.71 35.45 -6.26
N ALA A 579 63.43 34.81 -7.20
CA ALA A 579 64.85 34.42 -7.19
C ALA A 579 65.34 33.22 -6.35
N SER A 580 65.63 32.09 -7.02
CA SER A 580 66.99 31.71 -7.47
C SER A 580 67.06 30.25 -7.97
N THR A 581 67.77 30.05 -9.08
CA THR A 581 68.14 28.78 -9.75
C THR A 581 69.62 28.43 -9.45
N PRO A 582 70.27 27.36 -9.99
CA PRO A 582 69.81 26.09 -10.61
C PRO A 582 70.64 24.82 -10.21
N ARG A 583 70.20 23.61 -10.62
CA ARG A 583 70.99 22.55 -11.31
C ARG A 583 70.13 21.32 -11.63
N GLN A 584 69.91 21.00 -12.92
CA GLN A 584 70.55 19.92 -13.73
C GLN A 584 70.08 18.49 -13.33
N ALA A 585 69.65 17.57 -14.21
CA ALA A 585 69.80 17.43 -15.67
C ALA A 585 68.86 16.34 -16.29
N ARG A 586 68.54 16.52 -17.60
CA ARG A 586 68.52 15.56 -18.75
C ARG A 586 67.73 14.22 -18.63
N ALA A 587 67.08 13.65 -19.66
CA ALA A 587 66.90 13.83 -21.12
C ALA A 587 65.73 12.87 -21.54
N ALA A 588 64.73 13.19 -22.36
CA ALA A 588 64.65 13.47 -23.81
C ALA A 588 64.75 12.24 -24.75
N VAL A 589 63.96 12.29 -25.84
CA VAL A 589 63.96 11.51 -27.12
C VAL A 589 62.93 10.35 -27.20
N ALA A 590 62.06 10.19 -28.20
CA ALA A 590 61.58 11.01 -29.32
C ALA A 590 60.29 10.36 -29.95
N ALA A 591 59.49 11.20 -30.60
CA ALA A 591 58.32 10.95 -31.47
C ALA A 591 58.75 10.41 -32.88
N PRO A 592 57.98 10.39 -34.03
CA PRO A 592 56.71 11.10 -34.34
C PRO A 592 55.74 10.56 -35.46
N LYS A 593 54.68 11.37 -35.73
CA LYS A 593 53.92 11.64 -36.99
C LYS A 593 52.82 10.64 -37.43
N ALA A 594 51.65 11.04 -37.97
CA ALA A 594 51.21 12.27 -38.66
C ALA A 594 49.67 12.49 -38.46
N ALA A 595 49.19 13.71 -38.13
CA ALA A 595 48.61 14.75 -39.01
C ALA A 595 47.18 14.42 -39.55
N SER A 596 46.19 15.30 -39.64
CA SER A 596 45.94 16.71 -39.27
C SER A 596 44.57 17.10 -39.86
N ARG A 597 43.72 17.86 -39.16
CA ARG A 597 43.20 19.14 -39.69
C ARG A 597 42.43 19.93 -38.63
N SER A 598 42.79 21.20 -38.62
CA SER A 598 42.54 22.27 -37.67
C SER A 598 41.31 23.11 -38.04
N LEU A 599 40.62 23.60 -37.02
CA LEU A 599 39.70 24.75 -37.10
C LEU A 599 40.48 26.08 -37.23
N PRO A 600 39.89 27.13 -37.81
CA PRO A 600 40.55 28.40 -38.12
C PRO A 600 40.61 29.35 -36.89
N PRO A 601 41.36 30.47 -36.98
CA PRO A 601 41.95 31.14 -35.83
C PRO A 601 41.07 32.22 -35.19
N THR A 602 41.26 32.40 -33.89
CA THR A 602 40.91 33.61 -33.13
C THR A 602 41.72 34.82 -33.59
N PRO A 603 41.12 36.02 -33.72
CA PRO A 603 41.86 37.27 -33.59
C PRO A 603 41.72 37.84 -32.17
N SER A 604 42.83 38.39 -31.68
CA SER A 604 42.98 39.01 -30.36
C SER A 604 42.39 40.43 -30.30
N THR A 605 41.98 40.79 -29.08
CA THR A 605 41.56 42.09 -28.50
C THR A 605 42.06 43.39 -29.14
N ARG A 606 41.11 44.32 -29.40
CA ARG A 606 40.99 45.70 -28.85
C ARG A 606 40.11 46.57 -29.75
N THR A 607 38.95 47.00 -29.26
CA THR A 607 38.54 48.42 -29.10
C THR A 607 37.09 48.52 -28.62
N ALA A 608 36.86 49.45 -27.69
CA ALA A 608 35.63 49.76 -26.99
C ALA A 608 34.43 50.07 -27.91
N TRP A 609 33.22 49.67 -27.49
CA TRP A 609 32.06 50.54 -27.21
C TRP A 609 30.80 49.72 -26.89
N ALA A 610 29.93 50.32 -26.09
CA ALA A 610 28.78 49.74 -25.42
C ALA A 610 27.79 49.01 -26.35
N SER A 611 27.34 47.82 -25.94
CA SER A 611 26.05 47.25 -26.33
C SER A 611 25.64 46.19 -25.32
N ASP A 612 24.41 46.32 -24.81
CA ASP A 612 23.69 45.28 -24.09
C ASP A 612 23.74 43.95 -24.86
N ALA A 613 24.30 42.91 -24.24
CA ALA A 613 24.24 41.55 -24.74
C ALA A 613 23.95 40.61 -23.55
N ALA A 614 22.83 39.91 -23.65
CA ALA A 614 22.32 38.97 -22.67
C ALA A 614 23.40 37.96 -22.22
N PRO A 615 23.37 37.52 -20.94
CA PRO A 615 24.28 36.47 -20.48
C PRO A 615 24.02 35.21 -21.31
N MET A 616 25.09 34.69 -21.93
CA MET A 616 25.10 33.38 -22.57
C MET A 616 24.46 32.35 -21.62
N PRO A 617 23.49 31.55 -22.06
CA PRO A 617 22.89 30.54 -21.20
C PRO A 617 23.98 29.55 -20.80
N SER A 618 24.23 29.44 -19.50
CA SER A 618 25.01 28.35 -18.93
C SER A 618 24.48 27.03 -19.49
N LEU A 619 25.37 26.13 -19.91
CA LEU A 619 25.01 24.74 -20.22
C LEU A 619 24.08 24.22 -19.13
N PRO A 620 22.93 23.58 -19.48
CA PRO A 620 21.99 23.09 -18.49
C PRO A 620 22.75 22.26 -17.46
N GLN A 621 22.67 22.66 -16.20
CA GLN A 621 23.17 21.82 -15.11
C GLN A 621 22.47 20.46 -15.23
N SER A 622 23.23 19.38 -15.13
CA SER A 622 22.68 18.03 -15.13
C SER A 622 21.56 17.95 -14.07
N PRO A 623 20.35 17.47 -14.42
CA PRO A 623 19.24 17.43 -13.47
C PRO A 623 19.64 16.61 -12.25
N THR A 624 19.31 17.11 -11.06
CA THR A 624 19.59 16.37 -9.82
C THR A 624 18.87 15.02 -9.84
N PRO A 625 19.37 14.01 -9.11
CA PRO A 625 18.70 12.72 -8.95
C PRO A 625 17.23 12.86 -8.54
N SER A 626 16.93 13.78 -7.61
CA SER A 626 15.58 14.12 -7.15
C SER A 626 14.68 14.66 -8.27
N LEU A 627 15.18 15.56 -9.12
CA LEU A 627 14.43 16.09 -10.27
C LEU A 627 14.14 15.00 -11.31
N THR A 628 15.11 14.14 -11.57
CA THR A 628 14.94 13.03 -12.53
C THR A 628 13.95 11.98 -12.02
N LEU A 629 14.04 11.63 -10.73
CA LEU A 629 13.07 10.76 -10.06
C LEU A 629 11.66 11.36 -10.09
N PHE A 630 11.53 12.68 -9.83
CA PHE A 630 10.26 13.38 -9.94
C PHE A 630 9.67 13.32 -11.37
N HIS A 631 10.48 13.48 -12.41
CA HIS A 631 10.00 13.33 -13.79
C HIS A 631 9.45 11.93 -14.08
N LEU A 632 10.06 10.89 -13.51
CA LEU A 632 9.54 9.52 -13.62
C LEU A 632 8.22 9.34 -12.84
N ILE A 633 8.12 9.87 -11.62
CA ILE A 633 6.87 9.88 -10.84
C ILE A 633 5.75 10.63 -11.60
N ARG A 634 6.07 11.79 -12.17
CA ARG A 634 5.15 12.59 -12.98
C ARG A 634 4.63 11.81 -14.19
N ARG A 635 5.53 11.10 -14.90
CA ARG A 635 5.15 10.24 -16.03
C ARG A 635 4.19 9.14 -15.56
N ASP A 636 4.51 8.45 -14.47
CA ASP A 636 3.70 7.32 -13.99
C ASP A 636 2.34 7.77 -13.44
N ALA A 637 2.27 8.90 -12.73
CA ALA A 637 1.00 9.50 -12.31
C ALA A 637 0.14 9.90 -13.51
N SER A 638 0.76 10.45 -14.56
CA SER A 638 0.06 10.81 -15.80
C SER A 638 -0.45 9.57 -16.54
N LEU A 639 0.36 8.52 -16.66
CA LEU A 639 -0.03 7.24 -17.27
C LEU A 639 -1.15 6.55 -16.48
N LEU A 640 -1.07 6.59 -15.15
CA LEU A 640 -2.12 6.04 -14.29
C LEU A 640 -3.42 6.83 -14.49
N PHE A 641 -3.33 8.16 -14.52
CA PHE A 641 -4.50 9.01 -14.76
C PHE A 641 -5.12 8.75 -16.14
N SER A 642 -4.33 8.84 -17.22
CA SER A 642 -4.81 8.61 -18.60
C SER A 642 -5.35 7.19 -18.80
N GLY A 643 -4.69 6.17 -18.23
CA GLY A 643 -5.18 4.80 -18.30
C GLY A 643 -6.54 4.60 -17.63
N ASN A 644 -6.84 5.35 -16.55
CA ASN A 644 -8.16 5.34 -15.94
C ASN A 644 -9.20 6.10 -16.81
N GLU A 645 -8.78 7.15 -17.51
CA GLU A 645 -9.64 7.85 -18.48
C GLU A 645 -9.97 7.01 -19.69
N ASP A 646 -8.99 6.33 -20.28
CA ASP A 646 -9.17 5.47 -21.45
C ASP A 646 -10.17 4.34 -21.13
N VAL A 647 -10.06 3.73 -19.95
CA VAL A 647 -11.03 2.72 -19.49
C VAL A 647 -12.44 3.32 -19.37
N LEU A 648 -12.58 4.56 -18.88
CA LEU A 648 -13.89 5.23 -18.81
C LEU A 648 -14.46 5.54 -20.20
N GLN A 649 -13.62 5.91 -21.16
CA GLN A 649 -14.05 6.20 -22.54
C GLN A 649 -14.50 4.93 -23.27
N HIS A 650 -13.82 3.80 -23.04
CA HIS A 650 -14.11 2.53 -23.72
C HIS A 650 -15.15 1.64 -23.01
N THR A 651 -15.65 2.05 -21.84
CA THR A 651 -16.69 1.32 -21.09
C THR A 651 -17.96 2.17 -21.00
N PRO A 652 -18.88 2.10 -21.99
CA PRO A 652 -20.05 3.00 -22.08
C PRO A 652 -21.01 2.87 -20.89
N GLU A 653 -21.03 1.72 -20.22
CA GLU A 653 -21.78 1.53 -18.98
C GLU A 653 -21.12 2.21 -17.77
N ALA A 654 -19.79 2.46 -17.76
CA ALA A 654 -19.06 3.06 -16.64
C ALA A 654 -19.05 4.60 -16.64
N SER A 655 -19.38 5.24 -17.76
CA SER A 655 -19.46 6.71 -17.88
C SER A 655 -20.53 7.33 -16.97
N PRO A 656 -21.77 6.77 -16.89
CA PRO A 656 -22.75 7.16 -15.88
C PRO A 656 -22.69 6.32 -14.59
N VAL A 657 -22.13 5.11 -14.62
CA VAL A 657 -22.05 4.21 -13.45
C VAL A 657 -20.73 4.43 -12.72
N GLY A 658 -20.83 5.16 -11.60
CA GLY A 658 -19.70 5.56 -10.78
C GLY A 658 -18.72 4.44 -10.42
N ALA A 659 -17.54 4.83 -9.95
CA ALA A 659 -16.33 4.05 -9.67
C ALA A 659 -16.50 2.66 -9.01
N LYS A 660 -17.68 2.31 -8.49
CA LYS A 660 -18.06 0.97 -8.02
C LYS A 660 -18.11 -0.10 -9.12
N SER A 661 -18.29 0.28 -10.38
CA SER A 661 -18.35 -0.62 -11.56
C SER A 661 -16.99 -1.22 -11.94
N PHE A 662 -15.89 -0.58 -11.54
CA PHE A 662 -14.55 -1.09 -11.83
C PHE A 662 -14.26 -2.41 -11.10
N PRO A 663 -13.51 -3.34 -11.70
CA PRO A 663 -13.04 -4.54 -11.00
C PRO A 663 -12.32 -4.16 -9.69
N TYR A 664 -12.63 -4.88 -8.61
CA TYR A 664 -12.05 -4.58 -7.29
C TYR A 664 -10.52 -4.56 -7.31
N GLY A 665 -9.90 -5.52 -7.99
CA GLY A 665 -8.45 -5.58 -8.12
C GLY A 665 -7.82 -4.36 -8.82
N PHE A 666 -8.43 -3.87 -9.90
CA PHE A 666 -7.98 -2.65 -10.57
C PHE A 666 -8.04 -1.44 -9.63
N ARG A 667 -9.17 -1.28 -8.92
CA ARG A 667 -9.33 -0.21 -7.92
C ARG A 667 -8.29 -0.28 -6.81
N SER A 668 -8.10 -1.48 -6.27
CA SER A 668 -7.14 -1.73 -5.19
C SER A 668 -5.72 -1.38 -5.63
N MET A 669 -5.34 -1.73 -6.86
CA MET A 669 -4.04 -1.38 -7.40
C MET A 669 -3.89 0.11 -7.60
N THR A 670 -4.83 0.78 -8.30
CA THR A 670 -4.77 2.22 -8.51
C THR A 670 -4.66 2.97 -7.18
N LEU A 671 -5.45 2.59 -6.16
CA LEU A 671 -5.38 3.19 -4.84
C LEU A 671 -4.06 2.93 -4.11
N THR A 672 -3.48 1.74 -4.26
CA THR A 672 -2.17 1.39 -3.67
C THR A 672 -1.06 2.18 -4.35
N THR A 673 -1.03 2.23 -5.68
CA THR A 673 -0.06 3.01 -6.45
C THR A 673 -0.16 4.50 -6.11
N VAL A 674 -1.38 5.04 -5.98
CA VAL A 674 -1.58 6.42 -5.53
C VAL A 674 -1.02 6.66 -4.13
N HIS A 675 -1.23 5.72 -3.20
CA HIS A 675 -0.66 5.82 -1.86
C HIS A 675 0.89 5.86 -1.89
N LEU A 676 1.51 4.97 -2.66
CA LEU A 676 2.96 4.87 -2.83
C LEU A 676 3.57 6.14 -3.43
N LEU A 677 3.06 6.58 -4.58
CA LEU A 677 3.58 7.76 -5.29
C LEU A 677 3.39 9.02 -4.44
N PHE A 678 2.24 9.14 -3.77
CA PHE A 678 2.01 10.27 -2.89
C PHE A 678 2.92 10.24 -1.64
N GLY A 679 3.20 9.07 -1.08
CA GLY A 679 4.18 8.90 0.00
C GLY A 679 5.57 9.40 -0.42
N ALA A 680 6.03 9.02 -1.61
CA ALA A 680 7.31 9.46 -2.16
C ALA A 680 7.41 10.99 -2.30
N LEU A 681 6.40 11.62 -2.92
CA LEU A 681 6.36 13.08 -3.14
C LEU A 681 6.31 13.91 -1.86
N ARG A 682 5.96 13.29 -0.72
CA ARG A 682 5.88 13.96 0.59
C ARG A 682 7.17 13.94 1.40
N THR A 683 8.21 13.26 0.93
CA THR A 683 9.52 13.33 1.55
C THR A 683 10.05 14.76 1.49
N GLU A 684 10.66 15.23 2.58
CA GLU A 684 11.06 16.64 2.77
C GLU A 684 11.91 17.14 1.61
N ASP A 685 12.89 16.35 1.19
CA ASP A 685 13.78 16.73 0.10
C ASP A 685 13.06 16.78 -1.27
N LEU A 686 12.19 15.83 -1.63
CA LEU A 686 11.43 15.94 -2.91
C LEU A 686 10.44 17.10 -2.88
N TYR A 687 9.84 17.38 -1.72
CA TYR A 687 8.90 18.48 -1.59
C TYR A 687 9.59 19.85 -1.72
N LEU A 688 10.77 20.02 -1.14
CA LEU A 688 11.51 21.29 -1.15
C LEU A 688 12.28 21.56 -2.45
N HIS A 689 12.79 20.52 -3.12
CA HIS A 689 13.66 20.71 -4.30
C HIS A 689 12.89 20.77 -5.63
N ILE A 690 11.61 20.39 -5.65
CA ILE A 690 10.79 20.41 -6.86
C ILE A 690 9.94 21.67 -6.86
N PRO A 691 9.96 22.47 -7.95
CA PRO A 691 9.20 23.70 -7.99
C PRO A 691 7.69 23.41 -7.85
N PRO A 692 6.94 24.19 -7.04
CA PRO A 692 5.53 23.97 -6.81
C PRO A 692 4.69 23.90 -8.10
N THR A 693 5.13 24.59 -9.16
CA THR A 693 4.52 24.61 -10.50
C THR A 693 4.43 23.24 -11.13
N ASP A 694 5.46 22.42 -10.95
CA ASP A 694 5.52 21.07 -11.52
C ASP A 694 4.87 20.05 -10.58
N MET A 695 4.98 20.25 -9.27
CA MET A 695 4.40 19.36 -8.25
C MET A 695 2.87 19.36 -8.26
N LEU A 696 2.25 20.55 -8.44
CA LEU A 696 0.81 20.72 -8.32
C LEU A 696 -0.01 19.82 -9.27
N PRO A 697 0.29 19.75 -10.60
CA PRO A 697 -0.43 18.86 -11.50
C PRO A 697 -0.38 17.38 -11.08
N VAL A 698 0.78 16.92 -10.60
CA VAL A 698 0.98 15.52 -10.18
C VAL A 698 0.15 15.21 -8.95
N LEU A 699 0.20 16.08 -7.92
CA LEU A 699 -0.61 15.90 -6.72
C LEU A 699 -2.11 16.01 -7.00
N ALA A 700 -2.53 16.88 -7.92
CA ALA A 700 -3.92 17.00 -8.34
C ALA A 700 -4.43 15.71 -9.01
N GLN A 701 -3.63 15.09 -9.89
CA GLN A 701 -3.96 13.80 -10.53
C GLN A 701 -4.07 12.66 -9.50
N LEU A 702 -3.10 12.55 -8.59
CA LEU A 702 -3.14 11.55 -7.53
C LEU A 702 -4.35 11.75 -6.61
N PHE A 703 -4.65 13.00 -6.25
CA PHE A 703 -5.85 13.35 -5.48
C PHE A 703 -7.12 12.93 -6.22
N ALA A 704 -7.22 13.24 -7.51
CA ALA A 704 -8.36 12.89 -8.34
C ALA A 704 -8.61 11.37 -8.37
N LEU A 705 -7.56 10.58 -8.63
CA LEU A 705 -7.63 9.12 -8.63
C LEU A 705 -8.07 8.58 -7.26
N ARG A 706 -7.53 9.14 -6.17
CA ARG A 706 -7.92 8.74 -4.81
C ARG A 706 -9.37 9.10 -4.49
N ALA A 707 -9.81 10.31 -4.85
CA ALA A 707 -11.16 10.81 -4.59
C ALA A 707 -12.22 10.11 -5.43
N PHE A 708 -11.88 9.73 -6.67
CA PHE A 708 -12.76 9.03 -7.60
C PHE A 708 -13.17 7.65 -7.08
N TYR A 709 -12.26 6.88 -6.46
CA TYR A 709 -12.56 5.53 -5.97
C TYR A 709 -13.12 5.50 -4.53
N PRO A 710 -14.41 5.13 -4.33
CA PRO A 710 -14.98 4.96 -3.00
C PRO A 710 -14.45 3.69 -2.34
N LEU A 711 -14.33 3.75 -1.01
CA LEU A 711 -13.99 2.58 -0.19
C LEU A 711 -15.05 1.48 -0.32
N SER A 712 -14.60 0.22 -0.29
CA SER A 712 -15.51 -0.94 -0.30
C SER A 712 -16.43 -0.92 0.92
N LEU A 713 -17.69 -1.33 0.76
CA LEU A 713 -18.65 -1.49 1.87
C LEU A 713 -18.20 -2.53 2.91
N SER A 714 -17.31 -3.44 2.50
CA SER A 714 -16.69 -4.46 3.37
C SER A 714 -15.44 -3.98 4.11
N ALA A 715 -14.99 -2.75 3.88
CA ALA A 715 -13.80 -2.20 4.52
C ALA A 715 -14.00 -2.03 6.03
N THR A 716 -12.95 -2.34 6.80
CA THR A 716 -12.94 -2.15 8.27
C THR A 716 -13.00 -0.66 8.61
N GLU A 717 -13.45 -0.30 9.83
CA GLU A 717 -13.45 1.11 10.24
C GLU A 717 -12.03 1.70 10.27
N ALA A 718 -11.02 0.90 10.60
CA ALA A 718 -9.61 1.30 10.56
C ALA A 718 -9.17 1.70 9.14
N GLU A 719 -9.53 0.91 8.13
CA GLU A 719 -9.25 1.22 6.72
C GLU A 719 -9.96 2.50 6.28
N ARG A 720 -11.23 2.70 6.67
CA ARG A 720 -11.96 3.94 6.37
C ARG A 720 -11.30 5.14 7.01
N GLN A 721 -10.84 5.01 8.25
CA GLN A 721 -10.16 6.09 8.95
C GLN A 721 -8.81 6.42 8.32
N ALA A 722 -7.99 5.42 7.97
CA ALA A 722 -6.72 5.62 7.27
C ALA A 722 -6.91 6.32 5.92
N ALA A 723 -7.92 5.88 5.17
CA ALA A 723 -8.28 6.43 3.89
C ALA A 723 -8.77 7.89 3.97
N ARG A 724 -9.53 8.26 5.02
CA ARG A 724 -9.90 9.65 5.31
C ARG A 724 -8.68 10.51 5.69
N ARG A 725 -7.78 9.98 6.52
CA ARG A 725 -6.53 10.66 6.89
C ARG A 725 -5.66 10.96 5.67
N LEU A 726 -5.51 10.00 4.76
CA LEU A 726 -4.76 10.17 3.53
C LEU A 726 -5.34 11.30 2.66
N LEU A 727 -6.66 11.30 2.43
CA LEU A 727 -7.34 12.36 1.67
C LEU A 727 -7.17 13.74 2.31
N ALA A 728 -7.36 13.86 3.62
CA ALA A 728 -7.18 15.13 4.34
C ALA A 728 -5.74 15.65 4.22
N LEU A 729 -4.78 14.73 4.23
CA LEU A 729 -3.36 15.02 4.14
C LEU A 729 -2.96 15.42 2.70
N MET A 730 -3.51 14.79 1.66
CA MET A 730 -3.39 15.26 0.27
C MET A 730 -3.97 16.66 0.07
N GLN A 731 -5.15 16.93 0.65
CA GLN A 731 -5.79 18.25 0.57
C GLN A 731 -4.94 19.34 1.22
N ARG A 732 -4.33 19.05 2.38
CA ARG A 732 -3.41 19.97 3.04
C ARG A 732 -2.18 20.25 2.19
N THR A 733 -1.57 19.22 1.58
CA THR A 733 -0.41 19.41 0.70
C THR A 733 -0.77 20.26 -0.53
N LEU A 734 -1.92 20.01 -1.16
CA LEU A 734 -2.41 20.82 -2.29
C LEU A 734 -2.59 22.30 -1.92
N ALA A 735 -3.10 22.59 -0.72
CA ALA A 735 -3.33 23.95 -0.25
C ALA A 735 -2.04 24.72 0.10
N LEU A 736 -0.94 24.01 0.36
CA LEU A 736 0.37 24.63 0.67
C LEU A 736 1.10 25.09 -0.60
N LEU A 737 1.01 24.34 -1.70
CA LEU A 737 1.81 24.61 -2.90
C LEU A 737 1.65 26.03 -3.48
N PRO A 738 0.42 26.59 -3.64
CA PRO A 738 0.28 27.94 -4.17
C PRO A 738 0.81 29.05 -3.25
N GLN A 739 1.08 28.76 -1.98
CA GLN A 739 1.69 29.72 -1.04
C GLN A 739 3.17 29.96 -1.35
N GLU A 740 3.81 28.98 -2.00
CA GLU A 740 5.21 29.02 -2.40
C GLU A 740 5.38 29.52 -3.85
N MET A 741 4.28 29.77 -4.57
CA MET A 741 4.29 30.28 -5.95
C MET A 741 4.31 31.81 -5.99
N ASN A 742 4.97 32.37 -7.00
CA ASN A 742 4.87 33.81 -7.28
C ASN A 742 3.49 34.17 -7.88
N ALA A 743 3.12 35.45 -7.80
CA ALA A 743 1.84 35.95 -8.31
C ALA A 743 1.61 35.64 -9.79
N ALA A 744 2.63 35.75 -10.65
CA ALA A 744 2.51 35.48 -12.08
C ALA A 744 2.11 34.03 -12.35
N THR A 745 2.72 33.08 -11.64
CA THR A 745 2.41 31.65 -11.70
C THR A 745 0.98 31.36 -11.23
N VAL A 746 0.56 31.94 -10.11
CA VAL A 746 -0.81 31.75 -9.58
C VAL A 746 -1.85 32.27 -10.58
N ASN A 747 -1.60 33.43 -11.20
CA ASN A 747 -2.46 33.96 -12.25
C ASN A 747 -2.49 33.06 -13.50
N GLN A 748 -1.34 32.48 -13.89
CA GLN A 748 -1.30 31.51 -15.00
C GLN A 748 -2.09 30.24 -14.68
N LEU A 749 -2.02 29.73 -13.45
CA LEU A 749 -2.80 28.57 -13.01
C LEU A 749 -4.31 28.84 -13.11
N LEU A 750 -4.76 30.03 -12.70
CA LEU A 750 -6.15 30.46 -12.85
C LEU A 750 -6.57 30.48 -14.33
N CYS A 751 -5.83 31.19 -15.18
CA CYS A 751 -6.21 31.41 -16.58
C CYS A 751 -6.01 30.19 -17.49
N ARG A 752 -4.94 29.41 -17.31
CA ARG A 752 -4.60 28.29 -18.21
C ARG A 752 -5.17 26.95 -17.76
N THR A 753 -5.52 26.79 -16.48
CA THR A 753 -6.00 25.51 -15.94
C THR A 753 -7.44 25.62 -15.46
N LEU A 754 -7.72 26.49 -14.48
CA LEU A 754 -9.05 26.54 -13.86
C LEU A 754 -10.15 27.08 -14.80
N VAL A 755 -9.88 28.15 -15.56
CA VAL A 755 -10.87 28.74 -16.49
C VAL A 755 -11.29 27.75 -17.60
N PRO A 756 -10.36 27.06 -18.29
CA PRO A 756 -10.77 26.03 -19.26
C PRO A 756 -11.53 24.86 -18.63
N MET A 757 -11.12 24.41 -17.44
CA MET A 757 -11.80 23.30 -16.74
C MET A 757 -13.22 23.68 -16.30
N SER A 758 -13.47 24.92 -15.87
CA SER A 758 -14.80 25.37 -15.49
C SER A 758 -15.75 25.46 -16.68
N ALA A 759 -15.26 25.89 -17.85
CA ALA A 759 -16.03 25.91 -19.08
C ALA A 759 -16.45 24.49 -19.55
N ALA A 760 -15.58 23.49 -19.34
CA ALA A 760 -15.86 22.10 -19.71
C ALA A 760 -16.70 21.33 -18.67
N ALA A 761 -16.85 21.84 -17.43
CA ALA A 761 -17.35 21.10 -16.27
C ALA A 761 -18.72 20.40 -16.43
N ALA A 762 -19.56 20.84 -17.38
CA ALA A 762 -20.85 20.22 -17.67
C ALA A 762 -20.76 18.93 -18.51
N GLN A 763 -19.65 18.68 -19.20
CA GLN A 763 -19.49 17.59 -20.17
C GLN A 763 -18.46 16.53 -19.74
N VAL A 764 -17.83 16.68 -18.56
CA VAL A 764 -16.68 15.84 -18.17
C VAL A 764 -17.05 14.68 -17.25
N ASN A 765 -16.27 13.60 -17.35
CA ASN A 765 -16.40 12.42 -16.49
C ASN A 765 -16.12 12.75 -15.00
N GLN A 766 -16.55 11.86 -14.09
CA GLN A 766 -16.37 12.04 -12.64
C GLN A 766 -14.90 12.14 -12.19
N LEU A 767 -13.97 11.49 -12.92
CA LEU A 767 -12.54 11.55 -12.60
C LEU A 767 -11.96 12.94 -12.87
N GLN A 768 -12.34 13.58 -13.96
CA GLN A 768 -11.98 14.95 -14.30
C GLN A 768 -12.65 15.98 -13.38
N LEU A 769 -13.88 15.71 -12.91
CA LEU A 769 -14.47 16.52 -11.84
C LEU A 769 -13.67 16.44 -10.54
N ALA A 770 -13.10 15.28 -10.21
CA ALA A 770 -12.20 15.12 -9.07
C ALA A 770 -10.84 15.81 -9.29
N LEU A 771 -10.35 15.86 -10.53
CA LEU A 771 -9.16 16.66 -10.90
C LEU A 771 -9.44 18.16 -10.73
N PHE A 772 -10.60 18.62 -11.19
CA PHE A 772 -11.03 20.01 -11.01
C PHE A 772 -11.16 20.36 -9.52
N GLU A 773 -11.72 19.45 -8.72
CA GLU A 773 -11.75 19.58 -7.26
C GLU A 773 -10.34 19.74 -6.66
N GLY A 774 -9.36 18.94 -7.11
CA GLY A 774 -7.98 19.04 -6.65
C GLY A 774 -7.36 20.42 -6.90
N TYR A 775 -7.52 20.97 -8.11
CA TYR A 775 -7.03 22.31 -8.43
C TYR A 775 -7.77 23.41 -7.66
N LEU A 776 -9.10 23.33 -7.51
CA LEU A 776 -9.86 24.30 -6.73
C LEU A 776 -9.41 24.32 -5.26
N ARG A 777 -9.20 23.14 -4.66
CA ARG A 777 -8.70 23.04 -3.28
C ARG A 777 -7.32 23.65 -3.09
N SER A 778 -6.44 23.58 -4.10
CA SER A 778 -5.15 24.25 -4.05
C SER A 778 -5.30 25.78 -4.00
N MET A 779 -6.22 26.32 -4.80
CA MET A 779 -6.47 27.76 -4.92
C MET A 779 -7.43 28.32 -3.86
N ALA A 780 -8.06 27.47 -3.05
CA ALA A 780 -9.00 27.85 -2.00
C ALA A 780 -8.32 28.39 -0.71
N THR A 781 -7.20 29.09 -0.85
CA THR A 781 -6.45 29.69 0.27
C THR A 781 -6.37 31.20 0.14
N ALA A 782 -6.32 31.90 1.29
CA ALA A 782 -6.20 33.36 1.31
C ALA A 782 -4.90 33.84 0.65
N SER A 783 -3.80 33.07 0.79
CA SER A 783 -2.52 33.37 0.14
C SER A 783 -2.62 33.30 -1.38
N ALA A 784 -3.25 32.24 -1.93
CA ALA A 784 -3.44 32.11 -3.36
C ALA A 784 -4.33 33.24 -3.91
N ALA A 785 -5.42 33.56 -3.21
CA ALA A 785 -6.28 34.68 -3.59
C ALA A 785 -5.55 36.04 -3.51
N ASN A 786 -4.64 36.23 -2.55
CA ASN A 786 -3.83 37.45 -2.46
C ASN A 786 -2.87 37.62 -3.63
N ALA A 787 -2.31 36.52 -4.12
CA ALA A 787 -1.40 36.48 -5.26
C ALA A 787 -2.09 36.77 -6.61
N VAL A 788 -3.41 36.68 -6.67
CA VAL A 788 -4.19 36.97 -7.90
C VAL A 788 -4.38 38.48 -8.06
N THR A 789 -4.21 38.97 -9.29
CA THR A 789 -4.44 40.39 -9.59
C THR A 789 -5.92 40.72 -9.51
N ASP A 790 -6.25 41.93 -9.10
CA ASP A 790 -7.64 42.33 -8.89
C ASP A 790 -8.45 42.32 -10.20
N GLU A 791 -7.81 42.59 -11.35
CA GLU A 791 -8.41 42.44 -12.68
C GLU A 791 -8.81 40.98 -12.96
N LEU A 792 -7.90 40.03 -12.78
CA LEU A 792 -8.19 38.62 -13.06
C LEU A 792 -9.19 38.04 -12.06
N MET A 793 -9.18 38.53 -10.82
CA MET A 793 -10.17 38.17 -9.82
C MET A 793 -11.57 38.64 -10.24
N LEU A 794 -11.71 39.89 -10.71
CA LEU A 794 -12.98 40.40 -11.23
C LEU A 794 -13.45 39.67 -12.49
N GLN A 795 -12.52 39.26 -13.37
CA GLN A 795 -12.84 38.60 -14.63
C GLN A 795 -13.21 37.12 -14.47
N HIS A 796 -12.50 36.36 -13.65
CA HIS A 796 -12.54 34.89 -13.72
C HIS A 796 -12.91 34.19 -12.41
N TRP A 797 -12.83 34.85 -11.26
CA TRP A 797 -13.02 34.19 -9.97
C TRP A 797 -14.42 33.60 -9.83
N VAL A 798 -15.43 34.38 -10.19
CA VAL A 798 -16.83 33.94 -10.16
C VAL A 798 -17.12 32.92 -11.27
N ASP A 799 -16.55 33.12 -12.47
CA ASP A 799 -16.71 32.22 -13.63
C ASP A 799 -16.15 30.82 -13.40
N VAL A 800 -15.16 30.69 -12.51
CA VAL A 800 -14.63 29.40 -12.08
C VAL A 800 -15.47 28.80 -10.95
N ALA A 801 -15.88 29.62 -9.97
CA ALA A 801 -16.60 29.15 -8.79
C ALA A 801 -18.03 28.66 -9.11
N VAL A 802 -18.78 29.40 -9.93
CA VAL A 802 -20.19 29.12 -10.22
C VAL A 802 -20.41 27.74 -10.85
N PRO A 803 -19.68 27.34 -11.92
CA PRO A 803 -19.83 26.00 -12.51
C PRO A 803 -19.46 24.87 -11.53
N ALA A 804 -18.51 25.10 -10.61
CA ALA A 804 -18.12 24.11 -9.61
C ALA A 804 -19.20 23.94 -8.53
N ILE A 805 -19.75 25.05 -8.02
CA ILE A 805 -20.82 25.06 -6.99
C ILE A 805 -22.12 24.49 -7.53
N THR A 806 -22.48 24.82 -8.78
CA THR A 806 -23.76 24.40 -9.38
C THR A 806 -23.72 23.02 -10.04
N ASN A 807 -22.57 22.34 -10.00
CA ASN A 807 -22.40 21.01 -10.57
C ASN A 807 -23.21 19.95 -9.79
N ARG A 808 -24.14 19.28 -10.47
CA ARG A 808 -25.03 18.28 -9.86
C ARG A 808 -24.37 16.92 -9.65
N HIS A 809 -23.19 16.66 -10.23
CA HIS A 809 -22.56 15.35 -10.25
C HIS A 809 -21.57 15.14 -9.09
N SER A 810 -21.11 16.21 -8.41
CA SER A 810 -20.16 16.11 -7.30
C SER A 810 -20.42 17.15 -6.21
N VAL A 811 -20.87 16.70 -5.05
CA VAL A 811 -21.01 17.54 -3.83
C VAL A 811 -19.64 18.01 -3.33
N ALA A 812 -18.60 17.17 -3.46
CA ALA A 812 -17.25 17.50 -3.02
C ALA A 812 -16.65 18.63 -3.85
N LEU A 813 -16.92 18.65 -5.18
CA LEU A 813 -16.58 19.76 -6.06
C LEU A 813 -17.31 21.04 -5.67
N ALA A 814 -18.60 20.95 -5.32
CA ALA A 814 -19.37 22.10 -4.88
C ALA A 814 -18.83 22.71 -3.58
N HIS A 815 -18.40 21.88 -2.61
CA HIS A 815 -17.70 22.35 -1.41
C HIS A 815 -16.38 23.03 -1.75
N ALA A 816 -15.57 22.44 -2.64
CA ALA A 816 -14.31 23.05 -3.08
C ALA A 816 -14.51 24.38 -3.81
N GLY A 817 -15.54 24.48 -4.65
CA GLY A 817 -15.92 25.73 -5.33
C GLY A 817 -16.37 26.81 -4.35
N HIS A 818 -17.09 26.44 -3.29
CA HIS A 818 -17.46 27.39 -2.23
C HIS A 818 -16.25 27.87 -1.42
N ASP A 819 -15.33 26.97 -1.08
CA ASP A 819 -14.09 27.32 -0.39
C ASP A 819 -13.22 28.25 -1.25
N PHE A 820 -13.15 28.00 -2.56
CA PHE A 820 -12.48 28.85 -3.54
C PHE A 820 -13.10 30.25 -3.64
N LEU A 821 -14.43 30.35 -3.75
CA LEU A 821 -15.12 31.66 -3.74
C LEU A 821 -14.86 32.41 -2.43
N THR A 822 -14.88 31.71 -1.30
CA THR A 822 -14.67 32.29 0.03
C THR A 822 -13.22 32.70 0.28
N ALA A 823 -12.26 32.13 -0.45
CA ALA A 823 -10.84 32.49 -0.34
C ALA A 823 -10.57 33.97 -0.67
N ALA A 824 -11.32 34.56 -1.62
CA ALA A 824 -11.25 36.00 -1.89
C ALA A 824 -11.65 36.85 -0.68
N PHE A 825 -12.76 36.48 -0.01
CA PHE A 825 -13.19 37.16 1.22
C PHE A 825 -12.13 37.03 2.33
N ARG A 826 -11.58 35.83 2.51
CA ARG A 826 -10.52 35.55 3.51
C ARG A 826 -9.22 36.30 3.27
N ALA A 827 -8.96 36.65 2.02
CA ALA A 827 -7.81 37.45 1.62
C ALA A 827 -7.98 38.95 1.90
N GLU A 828 -9.18 39.38 2.36
CA GLU A 828 -9.51 40.78 2.68
C GLU A 828 -9.32 41.74 1.48
N LYS A 829 -9.38 41.20 0.26
CA LYS A 829 -9.24 41.96 -0.99
C LYS A 829 -10.34 43.00 -1.10
N TYR A 830 -9.98 44.25 -1.42
CA TYR A 830 -10.95 45.34 -1.46
C TYR A 830 -12.04 45.17 -2.54
N VAL A 831 -11.78 44.37 -3.59
CA VAL A 831 -12.76 44.03 -4.63
C VAL A 831 -13.76 42.93 -4.21
N SER A 832 -13.47 42.16 -3.16
CA SER A 832 -14.29 41.02 -2.75
C SER A 832 -15.75 41.35 -2.41
N PRO A 833 -16.11 42.49 -1.80
CA PRO A 833 -17.50 42.87 -1.56
C PRO A 833 -18.37 42.83 -2.84
N LEU A 834 -17.78 43.02 -4.02
CA LEU A 834 -18.47 42.99 -5.31
C LEU A 834 -18.98 41.58 -5.69
N PHE A 835 -18.45 40.51 -5.08
CA PHE A 835 -18.91 39.13 -5.31
C PHE A 835 -20.10 38.74 -4.42
N VAL A 836 -20.45 39.55 -3.43
CA VAL A 836 -21.51 39.25 -2.46
C VAL A 836 -22.89 39.09 -3.10
N PRO A 837 -23.32 39.91 -4.08
CA PRO A 837 -24.57 39.68 -4.80
C PRO A 837 -24.65 38.28 -5.43
N THR A 838 -23.57 37.81 -6.06
CA THR A 838 -23.50 36.45 -6.62
C THR A 838 -23.48 35.38 -5.54
N TYR A 839 -22.75 35.63 -4.45
CA TYR A 839 -22.72 34.75 -3.27
C TYR A 839 -24.13 34.53 -2.69
N ILE A 840 -24.92 35.60 -2.58
CA ILE A 840 -26.32 35.54 -2.14
C ILE A 840 -27.16 34.80 -3.18
N ALA A 841 -27.06 35.13 -4.48
CA ALA A 841 -27.84 34.49 -5.52
C ALA A 841 -27.60 32.96 -5.62
N LEU A 842 -26.38 32.49 -5.30
CA LEU A 842 -26.03 31.07 -5.30
C LEU A 842 -26.58 30.32 -4.08
N PHE A 843 -26.40 30.89 -2.88
CA PHE A 843 -26.65 30.17 -1.62
C PHE A 843 -27.96 30.55 -0.94
N ILE A 844 -28.58 31.68 -1.28
CA ILE A 844 -29.80 32.21 -0.66
C ILE A 844 -30.79 32.57 -1.78
N PRO A 845 -31.52 31.60 -2.34
CA PRO A 845 -32.47 31.87 -3.41
C PRO A 845 -33.62 32.74 -2.88
N THR A 846 -33.80 33.93 -3.46
CA THR A 846 -34.85 34.90 -3.10
C THR A 846 -36.13 34.75 -3.94
N ALA A 847 -36.13 33.88 -4.95
CA ALA A 847 -37.31 33.55 -5.75
C ALA A 847 -38.09 32.39 -5.09
N GLU A 848 -39.41 32.53 -5.03
CA GLU A 848 -40.36 31.55 -4.51
C GLU A 848 -39.92 30.10 -4.78
N PHE A 849 -39.88 29.28 -3.73
CA PHE A 849 -39.70 27.84 -3.86
C PHE A 849 -40.78 27.32 -4.81
N SER A 850 -40.43 27.03 -6.06
CA SER A 850 -41.36 26.51 -7.05
C SER A 850 -41.83 25.12 -6.61
N ILE A 851 -42.95 25.12 -5.89
CA ILE A 851 -43.83 23.96 -5.76
C ILE A 851 -44.34 23.66 -7.17
N ALA A 852 -44.29 22.39 -7.55
CA ALA A 852 -44.70 21.93 -8.88
C ALA A 852 -46.05 22.55 -9.31
N GLY A 853 -46.03 23.36 -10.38
CA GLY A 853 -47.22 23.59 -11.21
C GLY A 853 -47.81 25.00 -11.34
N SER A 854 -47.33 26.06 -10.68
CA SER A 854 -47.86 27.42 -10.92
C SER A 854 -46.77 28.43 -11.27
N SER A 855 -46.83 28.94 -12.50
CA SER A 855 -45.91 29.91 -13.07
C SER A 855 -46.39 31.34 -12.83
N VAL A 856 -45.87 32.04 -11.82
CA VAL A 856 -45.57 33.50 -11.86
C VAL A 856 -44.56 33.78 -10.74
N GLY A 857 -43.27 33.84 -11.08
CA GLY A 857 -42.20 34.18 -10.13
C GLY A 857 -40.85 34.01 -10.82
N GLN A 858 -40.04 35.06 -10.85
CA GLN A 858 -38.78 35.14 -11.58
C GLN A 858 -37.86 33.97 -11.16
N ARG A 859 -37.69 32.96 -12.02
CA ARG A 859 -36.89 31.75 -11.72
C ARG A 859 -35.51 32.16 -11.19
N SER A 860 -35.11 31.63 -10.04
CA SER A 860 -33.75 31.79 -9.51
C SER A 860 -32.74 31.49 -10.61
N SER A 861 -31.72 32.35 -10.78
CA SER A 861 -30.74 32.25 -11.87
C SER A 861 -29.91 30.96 -11.85
N TYR A 862 -29.91 30.23 -10.73
CA TYR A 862 -29.12 29.03 -10.51
C TYR A 862 -29.99 27.82 -10.11
N PRO A 863 -29.54 26.58 -10.36
CA PRO A 863 -30.24 25.38 -9.92
C PRO A 863 -30.20 25.24 -8.39
N PRO A 864 -31.22 24.61 -7.77
CA PRO A 864 -31.24 24.40 -6.31
C PRO A 864 -30.06 23.52 -5.87
N LEU A 865 -29.37 23.96 -4.80
CA LEU A 865 -28.21 23.27 -4.25
C LEU A 865 -28.61 22.16 -3.25
N PRO A 866 -27.82 21.07 -3.14
CA PRO A 866 -28.03 20.04 -2.12
C PRO A 866 -27.94 20.61 -0.70
N VAL A 867 -28.73 20.06 0.24
CA VAL A 867 -28.72 20.46 1.66
C VAL A 867 -27.33 20.40 2.28
N SER A 868 -26.50 19.40 1.91
CA SER A 868 -25.12 19.27 2.39
C SER A 868 -24.20 20.42 1.95
N VAL A 869 -24.49 21.06 0.81
CA VAL A 869 -23.78 22.26 0.35
C VAL A 869 -24.24 23.49 1.14
N ILE A 870 -25.55 23.60 1.43
CA ILE A 870 -26.10 24.67 2.28
C ILE A 870 -25.60 24.57 3.73
N GLN A 871 -25.47 23.36 4.27
CA GLN A 871 -24.85 23.14 5.58
C GLN A 871 -23.36 23.53 5.60
N HIS A 872 -22.64 23.32 4.50
CA HIS A 872 -21.27 23.82 4.34
C HIS A 872 -21.25 25.35 4.31
N PHE A 873 -22.17 25.96 3.56
CA PHE A 873 -22.40 27.40 3.55
C PHE A 873 -22.62 27.97 4.95
N ALA A 874 -23.50 27.38 5.75
CA ALA A 874 -23.80 27.82 7.11
C ALA A 874 -22.56 27.85 8.02
N ARG A 875 -21.62 26.91 7.85
CA ARG A 875 -20.35 26.87 8.60
C ARG A 875 -19.36 27.93 8.13
N MET A 876 -19.39 28.27 6.85
CA MET A 876 -18.41 29.12 6.19
C MET A 876 -18.82 30.60 6.11
N VAL A 877 -20.12 30.91 6.18
CA VAL A 877 -20.67 32.27 6.04
C VAL A 877 -20.05 33.25 7.03
N ARG A 878 -19.77 32.82 8.26
CA ARG A 878 -19.03 33.62 9.24
C ARG A 878 -17.66 34.03 8.72
N THR A 879 -16.91 33.08 8.18
CA THR A 879 -15.56 33.35 7.69
C THR A 879 -15.59 34.30 6.50
N ALA A 880 -16.58 34.14 5.62
CA ALA A 880 -16.82 35.06 4.50
C ALA A 880 -17.12 36.49 4.99
N CYS A 881 -18.14 36.65 5.84
CA CYS A 881 -18.55 37.95 6.36
C CYS A 881 -17.44 38.63 7.17
N HIS A 882 -16.69 37.88 7.97
CA HIS A 882 -15.57 38.40 8.73
C HIS A 882 -14.47 39.01 7.85
N GLY A 883 -14.13 38.33 6.74
CA GLY A 883 -13.18 38.85 5.77
C GLY A 883 -13.71 40.07 5.02
N ILE A 884 -15.00 40.07 4.67
CA ILE A 884 -15.67 41.21 4.02
C ILE A 884 -15.64 42.44 4.94
N GLU A 885 -15.91 42.31 6.24
CA GLU A 885 -15.89 43.43 7.20
C GLU A 885 -14.52 44.14 7.27
N ARG A 886 -13.43 43.43 6.96
CA ARG A 886 -12.06 43.95 7.02
C ARG A 886 -11.52 44.48 5.71
N CYS A 887 -12.26 44.34 4.61
CA CYS A 887 -11.88 44.91 3.33
C CYS A 887 -11.73 46.44 3.42
N ASP A 888 -10.71 46.99 2.75
CA ASP A 888 -10.48 48.44 2.68
C ASP A 888 -11.58 49.14 1.87
N SER A 889 -12.48 49.81 2.58
CA SER A 889 -13.60 50.57 2.01
C SER A 889 -13.14 51.78 1.18
N THR A 890 -11.98 52.35 1.49
CA THR A 890 -11.44 53.52 0.79
C THR A 890 -10.82 53.13 -0.55
N ALA A 891 -10.10 52.00 -0.60
CA ALA A 891 -9.58 51.44 -1.84
C ALA A 891 -10.71 51.04 -2.81
N LEU A 892 -11.79 50.45 -2.29
CA LEU A 892 -12.98 50.15 -3.08
C LEU A 892 -13.66 51.41 -3.63
N ALA A 893 -13.77 52.49 -2.84
CA ALA A 893 -14.35 53.75 -3.30
C ALA A 893 -13.51 54.38 -4.44
N ARG A 894 -12.18 54.41 -4.31
CA ARG A 894 -11.27 54.95 -5.34
C ARG A 894 -11.40 54.22 -6.68
N LEU A 895 -11.71 52.92 -6.69
CA LEU A 895 -11.96 52.15 -7.91
C LEU A 895 -13.08 52.76 -8.77
N PHE A 896 -14.09 53.37 -8.13
CA PHE A 896 -15.25 53.96 -8.80
C PHE A 896 -15.12 55.47 -9.09
N GLU A 897 -14.14 56.15 -8.48
CA GLU A 897 -13.87 57.58 -8.65
C GLU A 897 -12.96 57.85 -9.87
N ASN A 898 -11.96 57.00 -10.10
CA ASN A 898 -10.97 57.16 -11.17
C ASN A 898 -11.49 56.92 -12.61
N THR A 899 -12.76 56.56 -12.79
CA THR A 899 -13.36 56.35 -14.12
C THR A 899 -13.94 57.63 -14.76
N GLY A 900 -13.84 58.78 -14.09
CA GLY A 900 -14.55 60.02 -14.48
C GLY A 900 -13.70 61.27 -14.69
N SER A 901 -12.37 61.23 -14.57
CA SER A 901 -11.51 62.40 -14.77
C SER A 901 -10.76 62.32 -16.10
N GLU A 902 -11.34 62.94 -17.13
CA GLU A 902 -10.57 63.42 -18.29
C GLU A 902 -9.84 64.71 -17.86
N GLY A 903 -8.51 64.63 -17.65
CA GLY A 903 -7.68 65.83 -17.45
C GLY A 903 -6.72 65.75 -16.27
N ASP A 904 -5.59 65.07 -16.45
CA ASP A 904 -4.24 65.66 -16.30
C ASP A 904 -3.18 64.54 -16.40
N ALA A 905 -2.64 64.40 -17.61
CA ALA A 905 -1.60 63.46 -17.95
C ALA A 905 -0.23 64.00 -17.53
N ALA A 906 0.23 63.67 -16.32
CA ALA A 906 1.67 63.75 -15.97
C ALA A 906 1.99 63.04 -14.65
N THR A 907 1.86 61.71 -14.59
CA THR A 907 2.74 60.78 -13.82
C THR A 907 2.24 59.35 -14.04
N ALA A 908 2.58 58.79 -15.20
CA ALA A 908 2.22 57.43 -15.58
C ALA A 908 3.17 56.41 -14.92
N SER A 909 2.68 55.70 -13.91
CA SER A 909 3.09 54.33 -13.62
C SER A 909 1.94 53.57 -12.97
N SER A 910 1.40 52.59 -13.69
CA SER A 910 0.29 51.69 -13.32
C SER A 910 -1.11 52.31 -13.39
N GLU A 911 -1.60 52.58 -14.60
CA GLU A 911 -3.05 52.62 -14.87
C GLU A 911 -3.68 51.34 -14.31
N ASN A 912 -4.66 51.50 -13.42
CA ASN A 912 -5.20 50.42 -12.62
C ASN A 912 -6.02 49.48 -13.52
N ALA A 913 -5.50 48.30 -13.90
CA ALA A 913 -6.17 47.42 -14.87
C ALA A 913 -7.62 47.03 -14.45
N ALA A 914 -7.91 47.07 -13.15
CA ALA A 914 -9.26 46.93 -12.61
C ALA A 914 -10.21 48.09 -13.00
N SER A 915 -9.75 49.34 -13.12
CA SER A 915 -10.59 50.46 -13.61
C SER A 915 -10.93 50.30 -15.09
N THR A 916 -10.03 49.73 -15.89
CA THR A 916 -10.28 49.40 -17.31
C THR A 916 -11.34 48.31 -17.46
N TYR A 917 -11.37 47.31 -16.56
CA TYR A 917 -12.46 46.33 -16.50
C TYR A 917 -13.79 46.98 -16.09
N MET A 918 -13.78 47.83 -15.05
CA MET A 918 -14.99 48.52 -14.60
C MET A 918 -15.58 49.46 -15.67
N ALA A 919 -14.74 50.04 -16.53
CA ALA A 919 -15.19 50.85 -17.67
C ALA A 919 -15.98 50.05 -18.71
N LYS A 920 -15.77 48.72 -18.81
CA LYS A 920 -16.52 47.81 -19.71
C LYS A 920 -17.94 47.49 -19.21
N LEU A 921 -18.24 47.77 -17.94
CA LEU A 921 -19.56 47.53 -17.36
C LEU A 921 -20.56 48.62 -17.78
N SER A 922 -21.84 48.24 -17.91
CA SER A 922 -22.89 49.20 -18.24
C SER A 922 -23.03 50.28 -17.16
N PRO A 923 -23.50 51.49 -17.49
CA PRO A 923 -23.69 52.56 -16.51
C PRO A 923 -24.58 52.14 -15.33
N SER A 924 -25.66 51.40 -15.61
CA SER A 924 -26.58 50.89 -14.59
C SER A 924 -25.95 49.84 -13.66
N GLN A 925 -25.05 49.00 -14.18
CA GLN A 925 -24.30 48.02 -13.37
C GLN A 925 -23.30 48.74 -12.45
N ARG A 926 -22.60 49.76 -12.95
CA ARG A 926 -21.66 50.56 -12.16
C ARG A 926 -22.35 51.28 -11.00
N ASP A 927 -23.50 51.90 -11.26
CA ASP A 927 -24.25 52.60 -10.22
C ASP A 927 -24.84 51.66 -9.15
N ALA A 928 -25.18 50.42 -9.53
CA ALA A 928 -25.58 49.40 -8.58
C ALA A 928 -24.41 48.93 -7.71
N LEU A 929 -23.24 48.70 -8.30
CA LEU A 929 -22.03 48.23 -7.59
C LEU A 929 -21.40 49.31 -6.70
N ARG A 930 -21.53 50.60 -7.06
CA ARG A 930 -21.09 51.74 -6.20
C ARG A 930 -21.74 51.74 -4.82
N LYS A 931 -22.93 51.17 -4.67
CA LYS A 931 -23.67 51.13 -3.39
C LYS A 931 -23.15 50.03 -2.44
N VAL A 932 -22.30 49.13 -2.95
CA VAL A 932 -21.79 47.97 -2.22
C VAL A 932 -20.55 48.39 -1.42
N THR A 933 -20.77 48.81 -0.18
CA THR A 933 -19.69 48.97 0.82
C THR A 933 -19.46 47.65 1.57
N PRO A 934 -18.29 47.43 2.19
CA PRO A 934 -18.05 46.24 3.03
C PRO A 934 -19.17 45.97 4.05
N THR A 935 -19.60 47.00 4.77
CA THR A 935 -20.68 46.88 5.76
C THR A 935 -22.04 46.62 5.11
N ASN A 936 -22.37 47.32 4.01
CA ASN A 936 -23.64 47.10 3.30
C ASN A 936 -23.70 45.70 2.69
N ALA A 937 -22.58 45.17 2.21
CA ALA A 937 -22.50 43.83 1.65
C ALA A 937 -22.81 42.75 2.70
N VAL A 938 -22.25 42.88 3.91
CA VAL A 938 -22.59 41.97 5.02
C VAL A 938 -24.04 42.13 5.46
N LEU A 939 -24.55 43.36 5.56
CA LEU A 939 -25.96 43.63 5.86
C LEU A 939 -26.91 43.03 4.80
N LEU A 940 -26.49 42.98 3.55
CA LEU A 940 -27.23 42.34 2.46
C LEU A 940 -27.30 40.82 2.69
N VAL A 941 -26.20 40.16 3.09
CA VAL A 941 -26.20 38.73 3.45
C VAL A 941 -27.15 38.47 4.62
N VAL A 942 -27.09 39.28 5.67
CA VAL A 942 -27.97 39.13 6.85
C VAL A 942 -29.43 39.30 6.46
N SER A 943 -29.75 40.32 5.66
CA SER A 943 -31.12 40.60 5.25
C SER A 943 -31.67 39.50 4.33
N SER A 944 -30.88 39.03 3.38
CA SER A 944 -31.28 37.91 2.51
C SER A 944 -31.47 36.61 3.30
N LEU A 945 -30.63 36.32 4.30
CA LEU A 945 -30.83 35.16 5.18
C LEU A 945 -32.13 35.27 5.97
N PHE A 946 -32.41 36.45 6.53
CA PHE A 946 -33.65 36.71 7.26
C PHE A 946 -34.87 36.54 6.34
N ASP A 947 -34.88 37.16 5.17
CA ASP A 947 -35.97 37.06 4.20
C ASP A 947 -36.20 35.60 3.78
N CYS A 948 -35.13 34.85 3.50
CA CYS A 948 -35.19 33.42 3.16
C CYS A 948 -35.77 32.57 4.30
N LEU A 949 -35.39 32.86 5.55
CA LEU A 949 -35.93 32.18 6.73
C LEU A 949 -37.42 32.47 6.93
N CYS A 950 -37.85 33.72 6.74
CA CYS A 950 -39.27 34.10 6.78
C CYS A 950 -40.07 33.38 5.68
N VAL A 951 -39.53 33.29 4.47
CA VAL A 951 -40.17 32.55 3.36
C VAL A 951 -40.27 31.06 3.69
N LEU A 952 -39.17 30.42 4.12
CA LEU A 952 -39.14 29.01 4.49
C LEU A 952 -40.14 28.67 5.59
N TRP A 953 -40.29 29.55 6.58
CA TRP A 953 -41.25 29.39 7.66
C TRP A 953 -42.71 29.52 7.21
N ASN A 954 -42.99 30.44 6.28
CA ASN A 954 -44.35 30.68 5.76
C ASN A 954 -44.80 29.64 4.71
N SER A 955 -43.91 28.79 4.21
CA SER A 955 -44.27 27.63 3.38
C SER A 955 -45.17 26.66 4.17
N THR A 956 -46.32 26.28 3.60
CA THR A 956 -47.47 25.57 4.21
C THR A 956 -47.14 24.38 5.14
N PRO A 957 -47.97 24.06 6.18
CA PRO A 957 -47.69 23.07 7.24
C PRO A 957 -47.88 21.59 6.82
N GLY A 958 -47.58 21.27 5.56
CA GLY A 958 -47.63 19.92 5.03
C GLY A 958 -46.61 19.79 3.91
N TYR A 959 -45.44 19.24 4.23
CA TYR A 959 -44.45 18.58 3.37
C TYR A 959 -42.97 18.94 3.66
N ALA A 960 -42.19 17.84 3.70
CA ALA A 960 -40.77 17.68 3.45
C ALA A 960 -39.76 18.15 4.52
N LYS A 961 -39.22 17.16 5.24
CA LYS A 961 -37.94 17.16 6.00
C LYS A 961 -36.84 18.07 5.39
N VAL A 962 -36.80 18.19 4.07
CA VAL A 962 -35.87 19.07 3.33
C VAL A 962 -36.03 20.55 3.67
N ALA A 963 -37.25 21.08 3.79
CA ALA A 963 -37.49 22.49 4.15
C ALA A 963 -37.06 22.77 5.59
N GLN A 964 -37.29 21.83 6.50
CA GLN A 964 -36.81 21.89 7.88
C GLN A 964 -35.28 21.84 7.94
N ASP A 965 -34.64 20.93 7.21
CA ASP A 965 -33.18 20.83 7.15
C ASP A 965 -32.55 22.11 6.58
N LEU A 966 -33.19 22.75 5.59
CA LEU A 966 -32.76 24.05 5.03
C LEU A 966 -32.96 25.19 6.03
N PHE A 967 -34.11 25.26 6.71
CA PHE A 967 -34.37 26.28 7.74
C PHE A 967 -33.31 26.21 8.84
N VAL A 968 -33.03 25.00 9.36
CA VAL A 968 -32.00 24.78 10.38
C VAL A 968 -30.61 25.22 9.88
N ALA A 969 -30.26 24.91 8.63
CA ALA A 969 -28.98 25.30 8.05
C ALA A 969 -28.85 26.84 7.91
N TYR A 970 -29.85 27.53 7.37
CA TYR A 970 -29.82 28.99 7.23
C TYR A 970 -29.87 29.71 8.58
N PHE A 971 -30.65 29.20 9.53
CA PHE A 971 -30.71 29.75 10.89
C PHE A 971 -29.37 29.58 11.62
N SER A 972 -28.71 28.42 11.47
CA SER A 972 -27.35 28.20 11.95
C SER A 972 -26.37 29.21 11.32
N GLY A 973 -26.49 29.46 10.02
CA GLY A 973 -25.72 30.48 9.31
C GLY A 973 -25.92 31.88 9.88
N LEU A 974 -27.17 32.30 10.10
CA LEU A 974 -27.53 33.60 10.69
C LEU A 974 -26.95 33.75 12.11
N CYS A 975 -27.09 32.72 12.95
CA CYS A 975 -26.52 32.71 14.30
C CYS A 975 -25.00 32.84 14.29
N ASN A 976 -24.31 32.19 13.35
CA ASN A 976 -22.85 32.28 13.23
C ASN A 976 -22.36 33.72 12.94
N LEU A 977 -23.23 34.61 12.46
CA LEU A 977 -22.95 36.03 12.24
C LEU A 977 -23.05 36.89 13.52
N LEU A 978 -23.48 36.34 14.67
CA LEU A 978 -23.34 37.00 15.98
C LEU A 978 -21.87 37.23 16.38
N GLN A 979 -20.95 36.58 15.67
CA GLN A 979 -19.51 36.70 15.89
C GLN A 979 -18.86 37.72 14.93
N CYS A 980 -19.65 38.50 14.19
CA CYS A 980 -19.19 39.64 13.41
C CYS A 980 -18.70 40.78 14.32
N THR A 981 -17.94 41.71 13.75
CA THR A 981 -17.28 42.79 14.50
C THR A 981 -17.98 44.14 14.35
N SER A 982 -18.69 44.36 13.25
CA SER A 982 -19.36 45.62 12.97
C SER A 982 -20.64 45.78 13.80
N THR A 983 -20.73 46.85 14.60
CA THR A 983 -21.92 47.19 15.41
C THR A 983 -23.23 47.20 14.61
N PRO A 984 -23.33 47.88 13.44
CA PRO A 984 -24.58 47.87 12.67
C PRO A 984 -24.96 46.46 12.16
N VAL A 985 -23.96 45.64 11.81
CA VAL A 985 -24.20 44.23 11.42
C VAL A 985 -24.74 43.44 12.60
N LEU A 986 -24.08 43.53 13.76
CA LEU A 986 -24.49 42.82 14.97
C LEU A 986 -25.90 43.22 15.42
N GLN A 987 -26.24 44.51 15.40
CA GLN A 987 -27.58 45.00 15.71
C GLN A 987 -28.62 44.41 14.77
N ARG A 988 -28.33 44.35 13.47
CA ARG A 988 -29.23 43.74 12.48
C ARG A 988 -29.38 42.24 12.68
N VAL A 989 -28.29 41.51 12.95
CA VAL A 989 -28.33 40.06 13.23
C VAL A 989 -29.15 39.79 14.50
N CYS A 990 -28.91 40.53 15.58
CA CYS A 990 -29.68 40.41 16.82
C CYS A 990 -31.17 40.67 16.56
N ALA A 991 -31.51 41.74 15.84
CA ALA A 991 -32.90 42.04 15.48
C ALA A 991 -33.54 40.93 14.62
N SER A 992 -32.80 40.37 13.66
CA SER A 992 -33.28 39.27 12.80
C SER A 992 -33.52 37.99 13.58
N ILE A 993 -32.61 37.59 14.47
CA ILE A 993 -32.78 36.41 15.34
C ILE A 993 -33.96 36.64 16.30
N GLU A 994 -34.04 37.84 16.90
CA GLU A 994 -35.13 38.19 17.81
C GLU A 994 -36.49 38.16 17.10
N ALA A 995 -36.60 38.71 15.89
CA ALA A 995 -37.83 38.63 15.10
C ALA A 995 -38.22 37.18 14.77
N ILE A 996 -37.26 36.33 14.39
CA ILE A 996 -37.52 34.91 14.13
C ILE A 996 -38.00 34.20 15.38
N GLU A 997 -37.28 34.32 16.49
CA GLU A 997 -37.59 33.62 17.74
C GLU A 997 -38.87 34.12 18.41
N VAL A 998 -39.08 35.44 18.48
CA VAL A 998 -40.18 36.06 19.23
C VAL A 998 -41.46 36.17 18.40
N GLU A 999 -41.35 36.47 17.11
CA GLU A 999 -42.53 36.74 16.26
C GLU A 999 -42.89 35.54 15.39
N HIS A 1000 -41.94 34.97 14.65
CA HIS A 1000 -42.23 33.91 13.68
C HIS A 1000 -42.41 32.53 14.33
N LEU A 1001 -41.55 32.15 15.28
CA LEU A 1001 -41.63 30.85 15.97
C LEU A 1001 -42.66 30.82 17.11
N ARG A 1002 -43.45 31.89 17.27
CA ARG A 1002 -44.45 32.03 18.34
C ARG A 1002 -45.43 30.85 18.35
N GLY A 1003 -45.54 30.17 19.48
CA GLY A 1003 -46.40 28.99 19.66
C GLY A 1003 -45.72 27.64 19.41
N SER A 1004 -44.46 27.63 18.95
CA SER A 1004 -43.64 26.42 18.75
C SER A 1004 -42.57 26.27 19.83
N GLY A 1005 -42.99 26.24 21.11
CA GLY A 1005 -42.10 26.32 22.27
C GLY A 1005 -40.94 25.30 22.26
N SER A 1006 -41.18 24.05 21.87
CA SER A 1006 -40.13 23.02 21.81
C SER A 1006 -39.02 23.33 20.79
N VAL A 1007 -39.38 23.94 19.65
CA VAL A 1007 -38.43 24.34 18.60
C VAL A 1007 -37.67 25.60 19.02
N GLN A 1008 -38.36 26.59 19.59
CA GLN A 1008 -37.75 27.79 20.17
C GLN A 1008 -36.70 27.43 21.22
N PHE A 1009 -36.97 26.46 22.11
CA PHE A 1009 -35.97 26.02 23.10
C PHE A 1009 -34.73 25.36 22.49
N GLN A 1010 -34.89 24.58 21.42
CA GLN A 1010 -33.76 23.96 20.74
C GLN A 1010 -32.87 25.01 20.06
N PHE A 1011 -33.49 26.00 19.42
CA PHE A 1011 -32.75 27.09 18.79
C PHE A 1011 -32.14 28.05 19.81
N LEU A 1012 -32.83 28.40 20.90
CA LEU A 1012 -32.26 29.16 22.01
C LEU A 1012 -31.03 28.49 22.60
N LYS A 1013 -31.03 27.16 22.74
CA LYS A 1013 -29.84 26.40 23.19
C LYS A 1013 -28.68 26.55 22.21
N TYR A 1014 -28.96 26.51 20.91
CA TYR A 1014 -27.94 26.72 19.88
C TYR A 1014 -27.42 28.17 19.88
N VAL A 1015 -28.31 29.16 19.94
CA VAL A 1015 -27.94 30.59 20.07
C VAL A 1015 -27.08 30.80 21.31
N ASN A 1016 -27.46 30.23 22.46
CA ASN A 1016 -26.67 30.30 23.70
C ASN A 1016 -25.23 29.79 23.48
N ALA A 1017 -25.08 28.61 22.86
CA ALA A 1017 -23.76 28.05 22.58
C ALA A 1017 -22.92 28.95 21.65
N VAL A 1018 -23.55 29.63 20.69
CA VAL A 1018 -22.86 30.58 19.81
C VAL A 1018 -22.49 31.87 20.55
N VAL A 1019 -23.38 32.39 21.41
CA VAL A 1019 -23.13 33.57 22.26
C VAL A 1019 -21.99 33.31 23.25
N ASP A 1020 -21.92 32.12 23.84
CA ASP A 1020 -20.82 31.70 24.73
C ASP A 1020 -19.47 31.75 24.01
N ALA A 1021 -19.46 31.38 22.71
CA ALA A 1021 -18.29 31.40 21.85
C ALA A 1021 -17.90 32.80 21.31
N VAL A 1022 -18.74 33.83 21.48
CA VAL A 1022 -18.41 35.20 21.10
C VAL A 1022 -17.22 35.69 21.94
N GLN A 1023 -16.27 36.35 21.27
CA GLN A 1023 -15.10 36.98 21.87
C GLN A 1023 -15.01 38.45 21.43
N GLY A 1024 -14.37 39.29 22.25
CA GLY A 1024 -14.15 40.71 21.95
C GLY A 1024 -15.16 41.67 22.62
N PRO A 1025 -15.10 42.97 22.27
CA PRO A 1025 -15.80 44.04 22.99
C PRO A 1025 -17.33 43.99 22.87
N SER A 1026 -17.86 43.33 21.84
CA SER A 1026 -19.30 43.16 21.62
C SER A 1026 -19.95 42.07 22.49
N LYS A 1027 -19.16 41.22 23.18
CA LYS A 1027 -19.66 40.07 23.94
C LYS A 1027 -20.70 40.46 25.00
N VAL A 1028 -20.42 41.51 25.78
CA VAL A 1028 -21.30 41.96 26.88
C VAL A 1028 -22.67 42.37 26.34
N GLY A 1029 -22.68 43.19 25.28
CA GLY A 1029 -23.92 43.65 24.66
C GLY A 1029 -24.75 42.51 24.06
N ILE A 1030 -24.11 41.53 23.43
CA ILE A 1030 -24.79 40.36 22.86
C ILE A 1030 -25.33 39.44 23.96
N ALA A 1031 -24.57 39.21 25.03
CA ALA A 1031 -25.02 38.41 26.17
C ALA A 1031 -26.23 39.06 26.87
N GLU A 1032 -26.20 40.37 27.10
CA GLU A 1032 -27.33 41.10 27.66
C GLU A 1032 -28.57 41.06 26.76
N TRP A 1033 -28.38 41.23 25.44
CA TRP A 1033 -29.46 41.07 24.47
C TRP A 1033 -30.06 39.66 24.51
N PHE A 1034 -29.23 38.62 24.50
CA PHE A 1034 -29.67 37.24 24.56
C PHE A 1034 -30.46 36.94 25.83
N LEU A 1035 -30.00 37.41 27.00
CA LEU A 1035 -30.74 37.25 28.26
C LEU A 1035 -32.10 37.95 28.23
N LYS A 1036 -32.17 39.17 27.66
CA LYS A 1036 -33.44 39.90 27.49
C LYS A 1036 -34.40 39.21 26.53
N MET A 1037 -33.88 38.62 25.45
CA MET A 1037 -34.66 37.85 24.48
C MET A 1037 -35.16 36.54 25.10
N ASN A 1038 -34.29 35.77 25.74
CA ASN A 1038 -34.63 34.51 26.40
C ASN A 1038 -35.70 34.72 27.48
N LYS A 1039 -35.56 35.75 28.32
CA LYS A 1039 -36.57 36.14 29.31
C LYS A 1039 -37.93 36.43 28.65
N ARG A 1040 -37.95 37.18 27.54
CA ARG A 1040 -39.20 37.47 26.80
C ARG A 1040 -39.85 36.21 26.24
N ILE A 1041 -39.09 35.27 25.70
CA ILE A 1041 -39.61 34.01 25.16
C ILE A 1041 -40.13 33.10 26.29
N GLN A 1042 -39.44 33.03 27.43
CA GLN A 1042 -39.91 32.31 28.61
C GLN A 1042 -41.23 32.90 29.14
N GLU A 1043 -41.32 34.23 29.26
CA GLU A 1043 -42.55 34.92 29.67
C GLU A 1043 -43.70 34.70 28.68
N GLN A 1044 -43.42 34.62 27.38
CA GLN A 1044 -44.41 34.33 26.34
C GLN A 1044 -44.93 32.89 26.37
N ASN A 1045 -44.05 31.91 26.64
CA ASN A 1045 -44.41 30.49 26.62
C ASN A 1045 -44.99 29.97 27.95
N TYR A 1046 -44.60 30.55 29.10
CA TYR A 1046 -45.00 30.06 30.44
C TYR A 1046 -45.68 31.11 31.33
N GLY A 1047 -45.81 32.36 30.87
CA GLY A 1047 -46.40 33.46 31.64
C GLY A 1047 -45.43 34.11 32.64
N LYS A 1048 -45.77 35.32 33.09
CA LYS A 1048 -44.92 36.20 33.95
C LYS A 1048 -44.52 35.64 35.33
N HIS A 1049 -45.05 34.48 35.73
CA HIS A 1049 -44.86 33.88 37.06
C HIS A 1049 -44.39 32.41 37.02
N SER A 1050 -43.90 31.92 35.89
CA SER A 1050 -43.27 30.60 35.81
C SER A 1050 -41.97 30.56 36.63
N LYS A 1051 -41.80 29.54 37.48
CA LYS A 1051 -40.58 29.27 38.26
C LYS A 1051 -39.57 28.37 37.53
N LEU A 1052 -39.83 28.03 36.27
CA LEU A 1052 -38.94 27.26 35.39
C LEU A 1052 -37.96 28.18 34.67
#